data_AF-A0A286REI6-F1
#
_entry.id   AF-A0A286REI6-F1
#
_cell.length_a   1.000
_cell.length_b   1.000
_cell.length_c   1.000
_cell.angle_alpha   90.00
_cell.angle_beta   90.00
_cell.angle_gamma   90.00
#
_symmetry.space_group_name_H-M   'P 1'
#
loop_
_entity.id
_entity.type
_entity.pdbx_description
1 polymer ?
#
loop_
_entity_poly.entity_id
_entity_poly.type
_entity_poly.pdbx_seq_one_letter_code
_entity_poly.pdbx_strand_id
1 'polypeptide(L)'
;MNSQKSLWIIVIATFVLGISSATGLAQALPLAWEVSCFEADITIPVGHACMGGGVSDAKEILDPLYAKGFVLRPVGVIVPGTDRLEPIPAGKRETFPIVVVALDWCQCNNEADIRFREALASAAGTTRQRVLLACVHQHDAPIFDLRAQELLDQYGLKGWHCDPKFFEEAVNRVTAALKESLKKARRVTHLGIGQAQVERIASNRKIVMPDGRIHWGRSSASGATYGDYPEGEIDPWLKTLSLWDGDEPIVAWSCYAVHPMSYYGKGQVSADFPGIARARRQKDDPRVMQIYFTGCAGDVTAGKYNTGDPANRPILADRLYQAMVRAWNDTQRYPLESVVCRYAPLFLPPRDEGDFALDRMRAILADSKETRWRRISAALGLSWRERVAAGRPIEVPCLDFNNGQAFFGVLPAESFVGYQLMAQALRPGSFVVMAGFGDGAPGYIPTDECWKEGYRDDYCWVAPMTDELFRDVLSQVLAVGDDSAMAGQSQRESEKTDSPHKRLKIRQEVIHQELTPDYLWFHPRPVAIPGLGHDGKPKVVLTLQKHLRVSDYYSGLYYMVSEDLGETWRGPTQIPELDWIPQPDGSMLAVADVTPGYHPQTGKVLAIGCYVYYSKAGEQLHDRPKFSQTAYAVYDPVKDTWSGWQFLELPEDGKFNLARNACSQWLVEDNGRLLLPIYFAPSVDVPFAVTVLRCQFDGQKLSYIEHGDELHLNEERGLAEPSLVKCEGEYYLTLRSDSRGYVTRSKDGLHWEPIRPWMFDDGTELGSYNTQQHWLTHGDRLYLVYTRRGAMNDHIPRHRAPLFIAEVNRVALCVMRQTEQVVLPERGAMLGNFGAASINAEESWVTVGEYPWPLPAETKPHPKGADGSILLGRIRW
;
A
#
# COMPACT_ATOMS: atom_id res chain seq x y z
N MET A 1 6.75 42.36 -73.09
CA MET A 1 5.64 42.74 -72.19
C MET A 1 5.15 41.47 -71.50
N ASN A 2 5.13 41.50 -70.17
CA ASN A 2 4.32 40.74 -69.20
C ASN A 2 3.23 39.83 -69.80
N SER A 3 2.83 38.70 -69.23
CA SER A 3 3.10 37.99 -67.98
C SER A 3 2.11 36.79 -68.02
N GLN A 4 2.39 35.73 -67.26
CA GLN A 4 1.58 34.53 -67.01
C GLN A 4 1.50 33.49 -68.14
N LYS A 5 2.22 32.38 -67.93
CA LYS A 5 1.72 31.01 -68.10
C LYS A 5 2.57 30.02 -67.28
N SER A 6 1.86 29.08 -66.68
CA SER A 6 2.22 27.99 -65.77
C SER A 6 3.35 27.07 -66.26
N LEU A 7 4.15 26.50 -65.35
CA LEU A 7 4.23 25.04 -65.08
C LEU A 7 5.31 24.70 -64.02
N TRP A 8 4.86 24.00 -62.97
CA TRP A 8 5.50 22.93 -62.19
C TRP A 8 7.03 22.75 -62.24
N ILE A 9 7.68 22.92 -61.09
CA ILE A 9 8.99 22.34 -60.77
C ILE A 9 8.81 21.31 -59.66
N ILE A 10 9.24 20.09 -59.97
CA ILE A 10 9.41 18.96 -59.06
C ILE A 10 10.57 19.28 -58.11
N VAL A 11 10.32 19.21 -56.80
CA VAL A 11 11.39 19.17 -55.79
C VAL A 11 11.35 17.80 -55.12
N ILE A 12 12.40 17.02 -55.39
CA ILE A 12 12.71 15.77 -54.71
C ILE A 12 13.20 16.15 -53.31
N ALA A 13 12.39 15.85 -52.29
CA ALA A 13 12.80 15.94 -50.89
C ALA A 13 13.28 14.55 -50.43
N THR A 14 14.60 14.42 -50.29
CA THR A 14 15.26 13.26 -49.68
C THR A 14 14.90 13.21 -48.20
N PHE A 15 14.08 12.23 -47.80
CA PHE A 15 13.81 11.94 -46.38
C PHE A 15 15.07 11.32 -45.75
N VAL A 16 15.78 12.11 -44.95
CA VAL A 16 16.79 11.60 -44.02
C VAL A 16 16.03 11.04 -42.81
N LEU A 17 16.09 9.72 -42.63
CA LEU A 17 15.66 9.02 -41.42
C LEU A 17 16.51 9.50 -40.24
N GLY A 18 15.97 10.46 -39.49
CA GLY A 18 16.45 10.78 -38.15
C GLY A 18 16.01 9.67 -37.19
N ILE A 19 16.93 8.80 -36.83
CA ILE A 19 16.77 7.90 -35.67
C ILE A 19 16.88 8.81 -34.43
N SER A 20 15.74 9.24 -33.91
CA SER A 20 15.65 9.77 -32.56
C SER A 20 15.83 8.61 -31.60
N SER A 21 16.96 8.57 -30.89
CA SER A 21 17.16 7.71 -29.73
C SER A 21 16.14 8.08 -28.65
N ALA A 22 15.02 7.36 -28.61
CA ALA A 22 13.98 7.52 -27.63
C ALA A 22 14.55 7.21 -26.23
N THR A 23 14.32 8.15 -25.32
CA THR A 23 14.52 8.08 -23.88
C THR A 23 13.88 6.81 -23.30
N GLY A 24 14.63 6.11 -22.44
CA GLY A 24 14.29 4.80 -21.88
C GLY A 24 13.17 4.83 -20.83
N LEU A 25 11.93 5.02 -21.28
CA LEU A 25 10.79 4.43 -20.60
C LEU A 25 10.77 2.95 -20.98
N ALA A 26 10.94 2.05 -20.02
CA ALA A 26 10.78 0.62 -20.27
C ALA A 26 9.38 0.38 -20.86
N GLN A 27 9.33 0.02 -22.15
CA GLN A 27 8.07 -0.25 -22.84
C GLN A 27 7.42 -1.46 -22.15
N ALA A 28 6.16 -1.32 -21.72
CA ALA A 28 5.43 -2.42 -21.10
C ALA A 28 5.47 -3.65 -22.01
N LEU A 29 5.74 -4.84 -21.45
CA LEU A 29 5.76 -6.08 -22.22
C LEU A 29 4.40 -6.25 -22.90
N PRO A 30 4.35 -6.51 -24.23
CA PRO A 30 3.10 -6.79 -24.92
C PRO A 30 2.62 -8.18 -24.51
N LEU A 31 1.91 -8.30 -23.40
CA LEU A 31 1.52 -9.58 -22.82
C LEU A 31 0.24 -10.11 -23.48
N ALA A 32 0.24 -11.42 -23.78
CA ALA A 32 -0.98 -12.17 -24.04
C ALA A 32 -1.62 -12.59 -22.72
N TRP A 33 -2.94 -12.60 -22.68
CA TRP A 33 -3.72 -12.84 -21.46
C TRP A 33 -4.68 -14.01 -21.63
N GLU A 34 -4.99 -14.66 -20.52
CA GLU A 34 -6.12 -15.57 -20.42
C GLU A 34 -6.90 -15.35 -19.12
N VAL A 35 -8.17 -15.74 -19.15
CA VAL A 35 -9.10 -15.60 -18.05
C VAL A 35 -9.70 -16.96 -17.69
N SER A 36 -9.84 -17.22 -16.40
CA SER A 36 -10.57 -18.36 -15.85
C SER A 36 -11.66 -17.86 -14.91
N CYS A 37 -12.90 -18.34 -15.08
CA CYS A 37 -14.03 -17.93 -14.27
C CYS A 37 -14.35 -18.99 -13.22
N PHE A 38 -14.69 -18.57 -12.01
CA PHE A 38 -15.09 -19.46 -10.92
C PHE A 38 -16.37 -18.96 -10.25
N GLU A 39 -17.13 -19.92 -9.72
CA GLU A 39 -18.22 -19.64 -8.79
C GLU A 39 -18.20 -20.66 -7.65
N ALA A 40 -18.69 -20.26 -6.49
CA ALA A 40 -18.93 -21.17 -5.38
C ALA A 40 -20.10 -20.69 -4.53
N ASP A 41 -20.85 -21.64 -3.98
CA ASP A 41 -21.93 -21.38 -3.03
C ASP A 41 -21.35 -20.94 -1.67
N ILE A 42 -21.78 -19.77 -1.23
CA ILE A 42 -21.43 -19.13 0.05
C ILE A 42 -22.69 -18.79 0.88
N THR A 43 -23.79 -19.52 0.65
CA THR A 43 -25.07 -19.36 1.33
C THR A 43 -24.93 -19.74 2.80
N ILE A 44 -25.25 -18.79 3.69
CA ILE A 44 -25.26 -19.04 5.13
C ILE A 44 -26.37 -20.04 5.51
N PRO A 45 -26.14 -20.89 6.51
CA PRO A 45 -27.15 -21.84 6.97
C PRO A 45 -28.28 -21.12 7.72
N VAL A 46 -29.45 -21.77 7.78
CA VAL A 46 -30.55 -21.37 8.68
C VAL A 46 -30.03 -21.33 10.13
N GLY A 47 -30.37 -20.26 10.84
CA GLY A 47 -29.88 -19.95 12.19
C GLY A 47 -28.69 -18.99 12.22
N HIS A 48 -28.01 -18.74 11.10
CA HIS A 48 -26.92 -17.77 11.04
C HIS A 48 -27.43 -16.32 11.07
N ALA A 49 -26.66 -15.41 11.66
CA ALA A 49 -26.96 -13.99 11.69
C ALA A 49 -26.99 -13.35 10.29
N CYS A 50 -28.07 -12.61 9.98
CA CYS A 50 -28.15 -11.73 8.81
C CYS A 50 -27.82 -10.28 9.23
N MET A 51 -27.24 -9.50 8.32
CA MET A 51 -26.73 -8.15 8.59
C MET A 51 -25.86 -8.10 9.87
N GLY A 52 -25.04 -9.14 10.08
CA GLY A 52 -24.20 -9.27 11.27
C GLY A 52 -24.96 -9.28 12.59
N GLY A 53 -26.25 -9.62 12.61
CA GLY A 53 -27.12 -9.62 13.81
C GLY A 53 -27.97 -8.35 13.98
N GLY A 54 -27.93 -7.42 13.02
CA GLY A 54 -28.77 -6.22 12.99
C GLY A 54 -30.23 -6.50 12.58
N VAL A 55 -30.50 -7.64 11.96
CA VAL A 55 -31.86 -8.09 11.57
C VAL A 55 -32.14 -9.51 12.05
N SER A 56 -33.30 -10.08 11.71
CA SER A 56 -33.62 -11.48 12.04
C SER A 56 -32.54 -12.43 11.52
N ASP A 57 -32.15 -13.41 12.34
CA ASP A 57 -31.31 -14.52 11.89
C ASP A 57 -32.00 -15.28 10.73
N ALA A 58 -31.21 -15.98 9.92
CA ALA A 58 -31.69 -16.76 8.78
C ALA A 58 -32.74 -17.79 9.22
N LYS A 59 -33.94 -17.74 8.64
CA LYS A 59 -35.07 -18.67 8.88
C LYS A 59 -35.33 -19.54 7.67
N GLU A 60 -35.12 -19.01 6.48
CA GLU A 60 -35.25 -19.73 5.21
C GLU A 60 -34.28 -19.16 4.16
N ILE A 61 -34.07 -19.93 3.09
CA ILE A 61 -33.26 -19.54 1.93
C ILE A 61 -34.21 -19.37 0.75
N LEU A 62 -34.41 -18.12 0.32
CA LEU A 62 -35.20 -17.80 -0.89
C LEU A 62 -34.34 -17.94 -2.14
N ASP A 63 -33.13 -17.39 -2.09
CA ASP A 63 -32.16 -17.46 -3.18
C ASP A 63 -30.80 -17.88 -2.61
N PRO A 64 -30.04 -18.73 -3.33
CA PRO A 64 -28.66 -19.02 -2.98
C PRO A 64 -27.77 -17.78 -3.14
N LEU A 65 -26.71 -17.71 -2.34
CA LEU A 65 -25.67 -16.67 -2.37
C LEU A 65 -24.38 -17.27 -2.96
N TYR A 66 -23.76 -16.56 -3.89
CA TYR A 66 -22.53 -17.01 -4.55
C TYR A 66 -21.36 -16.04 -4.36
N ALA A 67 -20.15 -16.61 -4.33
CA ALA A 67 -18.95 -15.91 -4.75
C ALA A 67 -18.81 -16.13 -6.26
N LYS A 68 -18.71 -15.05 -7.03
CA LYS A 68 -18.51 -15.10 -8.49
C LYS A 68 -17.32 -14.25 -8.87
N GLY A 69 -16.37 -14.82 -9.60
CA GLY A 69 -15.13 -14.14 -9.91
C GLY A 69 -14.38 -14.70 -11.11
N PHE A 70 -13.27 -14.05 -11.43
CA PHE A 70 -12.34 -14.51 -12.45
C PHE A 70 -10.89 -14.27 -12.05
N VAL A 71 -9.99 -15.07 -12.60
CA VAL A 71 -8.54 -14.88 -12.55
C VAL A 71 -8.05 -14.52 -13.95
N LEU A 72 -7.43 -13.36 -14.07
CA LEU A 72 -6.78 -12.87 -15.28
C LEU A 72 -5.26 -13.07 -15.13
N ARG A 73 -4.65 -13.86 -16.01
CA ARG A 73 -3.21 -14.16 -15.94
C ARG A 73 -2.52 -13.92 -17.28
N PRO A 74 -1.30 -13.37 -17.27
CA PRO A 74 -0.50 -13.30 -18.47
C PRO A 74 0.08 -14.68 -18.79
N VAL A 75 0.20 -15.01 -20.07
CA VAL A 75 0.63 -16.34 -20.55
C VAL A 75 1.86 -16.34 -21.45
N GLY A 76 2.21 -15.17 -21.98
CA GLY A 76 3.37 -15.03 -22.85
C GLY A 76 3.59 -13.59 -23.27
N VAL A 77 4.81 -13.31 -23.73
CA VAL A 77 5.13 -12.05 -24.41
C VAL A 77 4.83 -12.24 -25.89
N ILE A 78 4.05 -11.34 -26.46
CA ILE A 78 3.69 -11.31 -27.88
C ILE A 78 4.91 -10.88 -28.68
N VAL A 79 5.28 -11.68 -29.69
CA VAL A 79 6.33 -11.32 -30.65
C VAL A 79 5.69 -10.66 -31.87
N PRO A 80 6.01 -9.38 -32.17
CA PRO A 80 5.43 -8.67 -33.31
C PRO A 80 5.60 -9.44 -34.63
N GLY A 81 4.49 -9.58 -35.38
CA GLY A 81 4.48 -10.25 -36.68
C GLY A 81 4.45 -11.79 -36.62
N THR A 82 4.23 -12.39 -35.45
CA THR A 82 4.09 -13.85 -35.30
C THR A 82 2.96 -14.23 -34.34
N ASP A 83 2.41 -15.44 -34.47
CA ASP A 83 1.46 -16.02 -33.51
C ASP A 83 2.16 -16.71 -32.32
N ARG A 84 3.50 -16.64 -32.24
CA ARG A 84 4.29 -17.28 -31.19
C ARG A 84 4.34 -16.39 -29.97
N LEU A 85 4.19 -17.01 -28.80
CA LEU A 85 4.44 -16.39 -27.50
C LEU A 85 5.81 -16.79 -26.97
N GLU A 86 6.55 -15.81 -26.46
CA GLU A 86 7.75 -16.04 -25.67
C GLU A 86 7.41 -16.24 -24.18
N PRO A 87 8.21 -17.04 -23.44
CA PRO A 87 8.00 -17.22 -22.01
C PRO A 87 8.05 -15.90 -21.25
N ILE A 88 7.23 -15.79 -20.21
CA ILE A 88 7.21 -14.62 -19.34
C ILE A 88 8.41 -14.69 -18.37
N PRO A 89 9.14 -13.58 -18.14
CA PRO A 89 10.16 -13.52 -17.10
C PRO A 89 9.56 -13.86 -15.72
N ALA A 90 10.12 -14.87 -15.05
CA ALA A 90 9.65 -15.28 -13.74
C ALA A 90 9.91 -14.18 -12.68
N GLY A 91 9.06 -14.14 -11.66
CA GLY A 91 9.27 -13.26 -10.50
C GLY A 91 9.06 -11.78 -10.74
N LYS A 92 8.40 -11.39 -11.85
CA LYS A 92 8.05 -10.00 -12.16
C LYS A 92 6.60 -9.69 -11.76
N ARG A 93 6.36 -8.51 -11.18
CA ARG A 93 5.06 -8.18 -10.58
C ARG A 93 3.92 -8.14 -11.58
N GLU A 94 4.16 -7.60 -12.76
CA GLU A 94 3.23 -7.56 -13.89
C GLU A 94 2.82 -8.97 -14.36
N THR A 95 3.61 -9.98 -14.02
CA THR A 95 3.40 -11.37 -14.43
C THR A 95 2.55 -12.16 -13.44
N PHE A 96 2.28 -11.61 -12.25
CA PHE A 96 1.42 -12.27 -11.26
C PHE A 96 -0.06 -12.16 -11.64
N PRO A 97 -0.87 -13.22 -11.42
CA PRO A 97 -2.30 -13.18 -11.70
C PRO A 97 -3.05 -12.08 -10.95
N ILE A 98 -4.19 -11.70 -11.49
CA ILE A 98 -5.14 -10.74 -10.90
C ILE A 98 -6.44 -11.50 -10.63
N VAL A 99 -7.03 -11.30 -9.46
CA VAL A 99 -8.32 -11.90 -9.08
C VAL A 99 -9.35 -10.79 -8.91
N VAL A 100 -10.51 -10.94 -9.53
CA VAL A 100 -11.67 -10.06 -9.34
C VAL A 100 -12.83 -10.92 -8.86
N VAL A 101 -13.47 -10.57 -7.75
CA VAL A 101 -14.55 -11.37 -7.14
C VAL A 101 -15.60 -10.49 -6.48
N ALA A 102 -16.87 -10.85 -6.70
CA ALA A 102 -18.01 -10.33 -5.96
C ALA A 102 -18.55 -11.41 -5.01
N LEU A 103 -18.88 -11.02 -3.79
CA LEU A 103 -19.54 -11.88 -2.80
C LEU A 103 -21.00 -11.45 -2.65
N ASP A 104 -21.94 -12.38 -2.79
CA ASP A 104 -23.36 -12.18 -2.45
C ASP A 104 -23.60 -12.10 -0.93
N TRP A 105 -22.82 -11.27 -0.23
CA TRP A 105 -22.92 -11.00 1.20
C TRP A 105 -23.28 -9.54 1.45
N CYS A 106 -23.65 -9.23 2.70
CA CYS A 106 -23.82 -7.85 3.11
C CYS A 106 -22.45 -7.16 3.14
N GLN A 107 -21.53 -7.64 3.96
CA GLN A 107 -20.17 -7.08 4.03
C GLN A 107 -19.12 -8.12 4.45
N CYS A 108 -17.86 -7.84 4.12
CA CYS A 108 -16.68 -8.55 4.57
C CYS A 108 -15.71 -7.52 5.13
N ASN A 109 -15.39 -7.61 6.43
CA ASN A 109 -14.79 -6.51 7.19
C ASN A 109 -13.48 -6.96 7.84
N ASN A 110 -12.50 -6.05 7.90
CA ASN A 110 -11.27 -6.22 8.67
C ASN A 110 -10.57 -7.56 8.41
N GLU A 111 -10.41 -8.39 9.44
CA GLU A 111 -9.72 -9.68 9.32
C GLU A 111 -10.42 -10.65 8.38
N ALA A 112 -11.74 -10.55 8.23
CA ALA A 112 -12.45 -11.38 7.26
C ALA A 112 -12.05 -11.00 5.82
N ASP A 113 -12.02 -9.71 5.47
CA ASP A 113 -11.56 -9.24 4.15
C ASP A 113 -10.12 -9.69 3.87
N ILE A 114 -9.22 -9.40 4.81
CA ILE A 114 -7.79 -9.74 4.72
C ILE A 114 -7.62 -11.24 4.53
N ARG A 115 -8.25 -12.05 5.38
CA ARG A 115 -8.17 -13.52 5.34
C ARG A 115 -8.69 -14.09 4.02
N PHE A 116 -9.79 -13.53 3.49
CA PHE A 116 -10.37 -13.98 2.22
C PHE A 116 -9.44 -13.64 1.05
N ARG A 117 -8.96 -12.40 0.98
CA ARG A 117 -8.06 -11.95 -0.10
C ARG A 117 -6.72 -12.67 -0.06
N GLU A 118 -6.14 -12.93 1.10
CA GLU A 118 -4.92 -13.73 1.25
C GLU A 118 -5.12 -15.18 0.80
N ALA A 119 -6.29 -15.77 1.06
CA ALA A 119 -6.64 -17.12 0.58
C ALA A 119 -6.65 -17.18 -0.95
N LEU A 120 -7.34 -16.22 -1.58
CA LEU A 120 -7.45 -16.11 -3.03
C LEU A 120 -6.10 -15.82 -3.66
N ALA A 121 -5.31 -14.93 -3.06
CA ALA A 121 -3.95 -14.61 -3.48
C ALA A 121 -3.06 -15.86 -3.47
N SER A 122 -3.08 -16.62 -2.38
CA SER A 122 -2.33 -17.88 -2.26
C SER A 122 -2.76 -18.93 -3.30
N ALA A 123 -4.08 -19.05 -3.53
CA ALA A 123 -4.68 -19.99 -4.48
C ALA A 123 -4.36 -19.64 -5.95
N ALA A 124 -4.31 -18.35 -6.29
CA ALA A 124 -3.98 -17.87 -7.63
C ALA A 124 -2.47 -17.70 -7.87
N GLY A 125 -1.65 -17.66 -6.81
CA GLY A 125 -0.21 -17.41 -6.91
C GLY A 125 0.14 -15.94 -7.10
N THR A 126 -0.53 -15.07 -6.35
CA THR A 126 -0.39 -13.62 -6.40
C THR A 126 -0.38 -13.01 -4.99
N THR A 127 -0.47 -11.69 -4.89
CA THR A 127 -0.56 -10.93 -3.62
C THR A 127 -1.98 -10.41 -3.39
N ARG A 128 -2.36 -10.16 -2.12
CA ARG A 128 -3.69 -9.62 -1.79
C ARG A 128 -3.99 -8.29 -2.49
N GLN A 129 -2.97 -7.46 -2.78
CA GLN A 129 -3.11 -6.20 -3.50
C GLN A 129 -3.54 -6.38 -4.96
N ARG A 130 -3.45 -7.60 -5.50
CA ARG A 130 -3.94 -7.99 -6.84
C ARG A 130 -5.25 -8.78 -6.77
N VAL A 131 -5.93 -8.77 -5.61
CA VAL A 131 -7.26 -9.34 -5.40
C VAL A 131 -8.25 -8.20 -5.14
N LEU A 132 -9.13 -7.95 -6.11
CA LEU A 132 -10.24 -7.00 -6.02
C LEU A 132 -11.47 -7.76 -5.52
N LEU A 133 -11.86 -7.50 -4.28
CA LEU A 133 -13.00 -8.13 -3.62
C LEU A 133 -14.00 -7.06 -3.20
N ALA A 134 -15.27 -7.27 -3.52
CA ALA A 134 -16.36 -6.45 -3.00
C ALA A 134 -17.61 -7.30 -2.72
N CYS A 135 -18.43 -6.85 -1.77
CA CYS A 135 -19.73 -7.42 -1.49
C CYS A 135 -20.82 -6.77 -2.34
N VAL A 136 -21.86 -7.53 -2.67
CA VAL A 136 -23.03 -6.98 -3.38
C VAL A 136 -23.89 -6.13 -2.44
N HIS A 137 -23.90 -6.42 -1.13
CA HIS A 137 -24.50 -5.61 -0.07
C HIS A 137 -26.02 -5.75 0.16
N GLN A 138 -26.61 -6.89 -0.21
CA GLN A 138 -27.94 -7.28 0.28
C GLN A 138 -27.96 -7.50 1.80
N HIS A 139 -29.09 -7.22 2.45
CA HIS A 139 -29.17 -7.19 3.92
C HIS A 139 -29.71 -8.47 4.59
N ASP A 140 -30.47 -9.32 3.89
CA ASP A 140 -30.73 -10.70 4.34
C ASP A 140 -29.55 -11.62 3.91
N ALA A 141 -28.34 -11.20 4.26
CA ALA A 141 -27.07 -11.87 4.00
C ALA A 141 -26.08 -11.52 5.13
N PRO A 142 -24.96 -12.24 5.30
CA PRO A 142 -24.09 -12.04 6.46
C PRO A 142 -23.22 -10.78 6.34
N ILE A 143 -22.82 -10.26 7.50
CA ILE A 143 -21.61 -9.45 7.67
C ILE A 143 -20.59 -10.33 8.38
N PHE A 144 -19.35 -10.36 7.91
CA PHE A 144 -18.25 -11.03 8.59
C PHE A 144 -17.22 -10.03 9.09
N ASP A 145 -17.03 -9.96 10.41
CA ASP A 145 -15.85 -9.41 11.08
C ASP A 145 -15.40 -10.42 12.15
N LEU A 146 -14.36 -11.18 11.84
CA LEU A 146 -13.89 -12.26 12.71
C LEU A 146 -13.46 -11.73 14.08
N ARG A 147 -12.80 -10.57 14.09
CA ARG A 147 -12.30 -9.96 15.32
C ARG A 147 -13.44 -9.42 16.19
N ALA A 148 -14.48 -8.85 15.58
CA ALA A 148 -15.67 -8.45 16.32
C ALA A 148 -16.37 -9.66 16.98
N GLN A 149 -16.46 -10.81 16.29
CA GLN A 149 -17.01 -12.03 16.89
C GLN A 149 -16.12 -12.56 18.03
N GLU A 150 -14.79 -12.51 17.91
CA GLU A 150 -13.88 -12.86 19.01
C GLU A 150 -14.07 -11.97 20.24
N LEU A 151 -14.31 -10.67 20.04
CA LEU A 151 -14.60 -9.74 21.14
C LEU A 151 -15.93 -10.09 21.83
N LEU A 152 -16.96 -10.47 21.06
CA LEU A 152 -18.26 -10.92 21.58
C LEU A 152 -18.15 -12.26 22.33
N ASP A 153 -17.30 -13.18 21.88
CA ASP A 153 -17.06 -14.48 22.50
C ASP A 153 -16.53 -14.35 23.93
N GLN A 154 -15.75 -13.31 24.24
CA GLN A 154 -15.25 -13.00 25.59
C GLN A 154 -16.38 -12.75 26.60
N TYR A 155 -17.58 -12.39 26.11
CA TYR A 155 -18.78 -12.17 26.92
C TYR A 155 -19.80 -13.31 26.75
N GLY A 156 -19.40 -14.46 26.19
CA GLY A 156 -20.26 -15.63 25.99
C GLY A 156 -21.26 -15.50 24.83
N LEU A 157 -21.10 -14.51 23.96
CA LEU A 157 -22.04 -14.18 22.87
C LEU A 157 -21.67 -14.87 21.55
N LYS A 158 -21.51 -16.20 21.59
CA LYS A 158 -21.09 -16.99 20.44
C LYS A 158 -22.11 -16.92 19.29
N GLY A 159 -21.62 -16.63 18.09
CA GLY A 159 -22.44 -16.58 16.88
C GLY A 159 -23.41 -15.40 16.81
N TRP A 160 -23.33 -14.43 17.72
CA TRP A 160 -24.20 -13.25 17.72
C TRP A 160 -23.99 -12.37 16.48
N HIS A 161 -22.75 -12.27 16.01
CA HIS A 161 -22.39 -11.49 14.84
C HIS A 161 -22.22 -12.38 13.60
N CYS A 162 -21.38 -13.41 13.68
CA CYS A 162 -21.13 -14.33 12.58
C CYS A 162 -20.63 -15.70 13.08
N ASP A 163 -20.61 -16.71 12.20
CA ASP A 163 -19.98 -18.01 12.47
C ASP A 163 -18.59 -18.11 11.77
N PRO A 164 -17.48 -18.03 12.53
CA PRO A 164 -16.13 -18.15 11.99
C PRO A 164 -15.86 -19.50 11.29
N LYS A 165 -16.54 -20.58 11.68
CA LYS A 165 -16.34 -21.89 11.04
C LYS A 165 -16.93 -21.90 9.64
N PHE A 166 -18.16 -21.43 9.50
CA PHE A 166 -18.79 -21.29 8.19
C PHE A 166 -18.00 -20.34 7.28
N PHE A 167 -17.47 -19.24 7.81
CA PHE A 167 -16.61 -18.33 7.05
C PHE A 167 -15.43 -19.08 6.41
N GLU A 168 -14.70 -19.87 7.19
CA GLU A 168 -13.57 -20.66 6.69
C GLU A 168 -14.01 -21.74 5.68
N GLU A 169 -15.16 -22.38 5.88
CA GLU A 169 -15.73 -23.29 4.88
C GLU A 169 -16.03 -22.58 3.57
N ALA A 170 -16.63 -21.39 3.60
CA ALA A 170 -16.91 -20.58 2.42
C ALA A 170 -15.61 -20.22 1.69
N VAL A 171 -14.61 -19.70 2.41
CA VAL A 171 -13.27 -19.40 1.85
C VAL A 171 -12.65 -20.63 1.17
N ASN A 172 -12.74 -21.80 1.79
CA ASN A 172 -12.21 -23.04 1.23
C ASN A 172 -12.97 -23.48 -0.04
N ARG A 173 -14.30 -23.34 -0.07
CA ARG A 173 -15.10 -23.61 -1.28
C ARG A 173 -14.71 -22.68 -2.43
N VAL A 174 -14.58 -21.37 -2.17
CA VAL A 174 -14.20 -20.39 -3.21
C VAL A 174 -12.79 -20.65 -3.72
N THR A 175 -11.82 -20.88 -2.83
CA THR A 175 -10.42 -21.16 -3.25
C THR A 175 -10.29 -22.48 -4.00
N ALA A 176 -11.08 -23.51 -3.66
CA ALA A 176 -11.14 -24.75 -4.43
C ALA A 176 -11.71 -24.52 -5.83
N ALA A 177 -12.81 -23.77 -5.94
CA ALA A 177 -13.40 -23.40 -7.24
C ALA A 177 -12.44 -22.57 -8.09
N LEU A 178 -11.72 -21.61 -7.49
CA LEU A 178 -10.68 -20.84 -8.16
C LEU A 178 -9.59 -21.77 -8.71
N LYS A 179 -9.00 -22.64 -7.88
CA LYS A 179 -7.94 -23.57 -8.31
C LYS A 179 -8.39 -24.48 -9.44
N GLU A 180 -9.63 -24.97 -9.38
CA GLU A 180 -10.19 -25.80 -10.45
C GLU A 180 -10.39 -25.00 -11.74
N SER A 181 -10.82 -23.75 -11.64
CA SER A 181 -11.03 -22.87 -12.81
C SER A 181 -9.75 -22.60 -13.60
N LEU A 182 -8.58 -22.58 -12.93
CA LEU A 182 -7.28 -22.34 -13.59
C LEU A 182 -6.95 -23.39 -14.66
N LYS A 183 -7.56 -24.59 -14.59
CA LYS A 183 -7.40 -25.66 -15.59
C LYS A 183 -8.20 -25.42 -16.87
N LYS A 184 -9.13 -24.46 -16.87
CA LYS A 184 -10.09 -24.16 -17.94
C LYS A 184 -9.94 -22.71 -18.44
N ALA A 185 -8.75 -22.14 -18.34
CA ALA A 185 -8.51 -20.78 -18.77
C ALA A 185 -8.72 -20.62 -20.29
N ARG A 186 -9.22 -19.45 -20.68
CA ARG A 186 -9.52 -19.07 -22.07
C ARG A 186 -8.74 -17.83 -22.44
N ARG A 187 -8.18 -17.81 -23.65
CA ARG A 187 -7.48 -16.65 -24.21
C ARG A 187 -8.37 -15.40 -24.16
N VAL A 188 -7.76 -14.26 -23.88
CA VAL A 188 -8.40 -12.94 -23.95
C VAL A 188 -7.75 -12.14 -25.06
N THR A 189 -8.58 -11.59 -25.93
CA THR A 189 -8.19 -10.81 -27.10
C THR A 189 -8.77 -9.41 -27.10
N HIS A 190 -9.96 -9.23 -26.51
CA HIS A 190 -10.63 -7.94 -26.50
C HIS A 190 -11.20 -7.64 -25.11
N LEU A 191 -11.16 -6.35 -24.79
CA LEU A 191 -11.95 -5.70 -23.76
C LEU A 191 -13.26 -5.21 -24.38
N GLY A 192 -14.40 -5.49 -23.76
CA GLY A 192 -15.67 -4.87 -24.08
C GLY A 192 -16.03 -3.79 -23.06
N ILE A 193 -16.50 -2.64 -23.54
CA ILE A 193 -16.96 -1.50 -22.73
C ILE A 193 -18.39 -1.15 -23.18
N GLY A 194 -19.34 -1.13 -22.24
CA GLY A 194 -20.71 -0.70 -22.52
C GLY A 194 -21.39 -0.12 -21.30
N GLN A 195 -22.38 0.74 -21.49
CA GLN A 195 -23.16 1.30 -20.39
C GLN A 195 -24.61 1.56 -20.78
N ALA A 196 -25.48 1.64 -19.78
CA ALA A 196 -26.86 2.05 -20.00
C ALA A 196 -27.39 2.79 -18.78
N GLN A 197 -28.24 3.78 -19.04
CA GLN A 197 -28.96 4.45 -17.98
C GLN A 197 -29.95 3.47 -17.34
N VAL A 198 -29.96 3.43 -16.00
CA VAL A 198 -30.92 2.65 -15.23
C VAL A 198 -32.14 3.50 -14.95
N GLU A 199 -33.31 3.01 -15.34
CA GLU A 199 -34.55 3.75 -15.19
C GLU A 199 -35.22 3.39 -13.86
N ARG A 200 -35.47 4.41 -13.03
CA ARG A 200 -36.38 4.32 -11.87
C ARG A 200 -35.97 3.24 -10.85
N ILE A 201 -34.70 3.27 -10.45
CA ILE A 201 -34.21 2.46 -9.32
C ILE A 201 -33.59 3.35 -8.26
N ALA A 202 -32.53 4.11 -8.58
CA ALA A 202 -31.76 4.82 -7.57
C ALA A 202 -32.39 6.15 -7.15
N SER A 203 -32.13 6.53 -5.91
CA SER A 203 -32.45 7.83 -5.33
C SER A 203 -31.55 8.09 -4.11
N ASN A 204 -31.05 9.31 -3.96
CA ASN A 204 -30.21 9.72 -2.84
C ASN A 204 -31.03 9.82 -1.54
N ARG A 205 -30.42 9.49 -0.39
CA ARG A 205 -31.00 9.65 0.95
C ARG A 205 -31.32 11.12 1.29
N LYS A 206 -30.52 12.03 0.73
CA LYS A 206 -30.68 13.49 0.82
C LYS A 206 -31.90 13.95 0.03
N ILE A 207 -32.76 14.70 0.71
CA ILE A 207 -33.88 15.43 0.13
C ILE A 207 -33.63 16.92 0.37
N VAL A 208 -33.66 17.71 -0.69
CA VAL A 208 -33.66 19.17 -0.62
C VAL A 208 -35.12 19.62 -0.69
N MET A 209 -35.62 20.20 0.41
CA MET A 209 -36.99 20.71 0.52
C MET A 209 -37.14 22.02 -0.30
N PRO A 210 -38.36 22.45 -0.67
CA PRO A 210 -38.58 23.66 -1.47
C PRO A 210 -38.03 24.95 -0.84
N ASP A 211 -37.88 24.98 0.48
CA ASP A 211 -37.30 26.10 1.23
C ASP A 211 -35.77 26.01 1.40
N GLY A 212 -35.13 25.04 0.75
CA GLY A 212 -33.68 24.81 0.80
C GLY A 212 -33.21 23.99 2.00
N ARG A 213 -34.09 23.59 2.93
CA ARG A 213 -33.69 22.74 4.06
C ARG A 213 -33.36 21.32 3.58
N ILE A 214 -32.33 20.74 4.19
CA ILE A 214 -31.86 19.38 3.89
C ILE A 214 -32.50 18.40 4.87
N HIS A 215 -32.98 17.29 4.34
CA HIS A 215 -33.53 16.18 5.12
C HIS A 215 -32.96 14.85 4.66
N TRP A 216 -32.41 14.06 5.58
CA TRP A 216 -31.79 12.76 5.32
C TRP A 216 -32.75 11.56 5.51
N GLY A 217 -34.05 11.79 5.36
CA GLY A 217 -35.08 10.82 5.72
C GLY A 217 -35.42 9.79 4.63
N ARG A 218 -34.88 9.88 3.41
CA ARG A 218 -35.20 8.90 2.36
C ARG A 218 -34.48 7.59 2.64
N SER A 219 -35.21 6.63 3.20
CA SER A 219 -34.77 5.24 3.37
C SER A 219 -35.07 4.39 2.13
N SER A 220 -34.63 3.14 2.15
CA SER A 220 -34.80 2.17 1.06
C SER A 220 -36.25 1.88 0.67
N ALA A 221 -37.23 2.09 1.56
CA ALA A 221 -38.65 1.80 1.34
C ALA A 221 -39.55 3.05 1.47
N SER A 222 -39.06 4.21 1.01
CA SER A 222 -39.78 5.48 1.16
C SER A 222 -41.01 5.63 0.26
N GLY A 223 -41.01 5.01 -0.93
CA GLY A 223 -42.04 5.17 -1.94
C GLY A 223 -42.41 6.64 -2.18
N ALA A 224 -43.71 6.92 -2.13
CA ALA A 224 -44.28 8.25 -2.32
C ALA A 224 -44.25 9.15 -1.05
N THR A 225 -43.64 8.72 0.05
CA THR A 225 -43.59 9.48 1.33
C THR A 225 -43.10 10.91 1.14
N TYR A 226 -42.18 11.10 0.20
CA TYR A 226 -41.55 12.39 -0.13
C TYR A 226 -42.08 12.98 -1.45
N GLY A 227 -43.27 12.56 -1.92
CA GLY A 227 -43.88 13.05 -3.16
C GLY A 227 -42.97 12.97 -4.38
N ASP A 228 -43.03 14.00 -5.24
CA ASP A 228 -42.28 14.07 -6.49
C ASP A 228 -40.87 14.68 -6.34
N TYR A 229 -40.33 14.81 -5.11
CA TYR A 229 -38.99 15.37 -4.93
C TYR A 229 -37.95 14.64 -5.79
N PRO A 230 -36.94 15.35 -6.36
CA PRO A 230 -35.95 14.76 -7.26
C PRO A 230 -35.23 13.55 -6.69
N GLU A 231 -34.65 12.72 -7.56
CA GLU A 231 -33.82 11.58 -7.14
C GLU A 231 -32.63 12.02 -6.28
N GLY A 232 -32.11 13.24 -6.45
CA GLY A 232 -30.92 13.72 -5.77
C GLY A 232 -29.64 13.33 -6.53
N GLU A 233 -28.49 13.41 -5.87
CA GLU A 233 -27.21 13.01 -6.47
C GLU A 233 -27.12 11.48 -6.60
N ILE A 234 -27.01 10.99 -7.83
CA ILE A 234 -26.83 9.57 -8.14
C ILE A 234 -25.86 9.43 -9.31
N ASP A 235 -25.25 8.25 -9.47
CA ASP A 235 -24.71 7.84 -10.77
C ASP A 235 -25.79 7.02 -11.50
N PRO A 236 -26.42 7.55 -12.57
CA PRO A 236 -27.54 6.90 -13.22
C PRO A 236 -27.09 5.78 -14.19
N TRP A 237 -25.80 5.57 -14.37
CA TRP A 237 -25.27 4.63 -15.35
C TRP A 237 -24.91 3.28 -14.73
N LEU A 238 -25.51 2.21 -15.27
CA LEU A 238 -24.95 0.87 -15.13
C LEU A 238 -23.82 0.73 -16.15
N LYS A 239 -22.62 0.42 -15.65
CA LYS A 239 -21.41 0.24 -16.46
C LYS A 239 -21.04 -1.23 -16.51
N THR A 240 -20.73 -1.73 -17.70
CA THR A 240 -20.35 -3.12 -17.94
C THR A 240 -18.99 -3.19 -18.62
N LEU A 241 -18.09 -3.98 -18.05
CA LEU A 241 -16.85 -4.40 -18.68
C LEU A 241 -16.93 -5.90 -19.00
N SER A 242 -16.24 -6.33 -20.06
CA SER A 242 -16.23 -7.74 -20.47
C SER A 242 -14.92 -8.17 -21.13
N LEU A 243 -14.62 -9.46 -21.11
CA LEU A 243 -13.45 -10.06 -21.76
C LEU A 243 -13.89 -11.10 -22.79
N TRP A 244 -13.19 -11.12 -23.94
CA TRP A 244 -13.58 -11.88 -25.13
C TRP A 244 -12.42 -12.63 -25.76
N ASP A 245 -12.72 -13.79 -26.37
CA ASP A 245 -11.84 -14.51 -27.29
C ASP A 245 -12.38 -14.37 -28.73
N GLY A 246 -11.78 -13.50 -29.53
CA GLY A 246 -12.36 -13.03 -30.79
C GLY A 246 -13.76 -12.46 -30.59
N ASP A 247 -14.74 -13.12 -31.21
CA ASP A 247 -16.17 -12.80 -31.12
C ASP A 247 -16.91 -13.53 -30.00
N GLU A 248 -16.22 -14.37 -29.22
CA GLU A 248 -16.83 -15.12 -28.13
C GLU A 248 -16.66 -14.42 -26.78
N PRO A 249 -17.75 -14.02 -26.11
CA PRO A 249 -17.68 -13.46 -24.77
C PRO A 249 -17.40 -14.54 -23.72
N ILE A 250 -16.62 -14.19 -22.69
CA ILE A 250 -16.22 -15.13 -21.63
C ILE A 250 -16.79 -14.70 -20.28
N VAL A 251 -16.61 -13.43 -19.92
CA VAL A 251 -17.07 -12.86 -18.65
C VAL A 251 -17.52 -11.43 -18.88
N ALA A 252 -18.59 -11.04 -18.19
CA ALA A 252 -19.06 -9.67 -18.10
C ALA A 252 -19.34 -9.34 -16.63
N TRP A 253 -18.88 -8.16 -16.19
CA TRP A 253 -19.22 -7.64 -14.87
C TRP A 253 -19.84 -6.26 -14.99
N SER A 254 -21.01 -6.13 -14.38
CA SER A 254 -21.79 -4.89 -14.34
C SER A 254 -21.69 -4.24 -12.97
N CYS A 255 -21.66 -2.91 -12.94
CA CYS A 255 -21.63 -2.13 -11.71
C CYS A 255 -22.67 -1.02 -11.76
N TYR A 256 -23.46 -0.87 -10.69
CA TYR A 256 -24.44 0.20 -10.56
C TYR A 256 -24.60 0.64 -9.10
N ALA A 257 -24.63 1.96 -8.87
CA ALA A 257 -24.65 2.55 -7.53
C ALA A 257 -26.07 2.58 -6.95
N VAL A 258 -26.46 1.50 -6.26
CA VAL A 258 -27.70 1.47 -5.47
C VAL A 258 -27.63 0.41 -4.37
N HIS A 259 -28.04 0.77 -3.15
CA HIS A 259 -28.23 -0.17 -2.06
C HIS A 259 -29.23 -1.30 -2.41
N PRO A 260 -28.84 -2.59 -2.34
CA PRO A 260 -29.72 -3.74 -2.60
C PRO A 260 -30.71 -4.03 -1.48
N MET A 261 -31.63 -3.10 -1.26
CA MET A 261 -32.61 -3.15 -0.17
C MET A 261 -34.03 -3.00 -0.73
N SER A 262 -34.56 -4.03 -1.41
CA SER A 262 -35.97 -4.03 -1.82
C SER A 262 -36.89 -4.16 -0.60
N TYR A 263 -36.99 -5.35 -0.03
CA TYR A 263 -37.46 -5.57 1.33
C TYR A 263 -36.44 -6.48 2.01
N TYR A 264 -36.28 -6.38 3.32
CA TYR A 264 -35.28 -7.19 4.01
C TYR A 264 -35.57 -7.29 5.51
N GLY A 265 -34.75 -8.08 6.21
CA GLY A 265 -34.69 -8.17 7.66
C GLY A 265 -35.64 -9.19 8.29
N LYS A 266 -36.26 -10.01 7.45
CA LYS A 266 -37.21 -11.06 7.86
C LYS A 266 -36.52 -12.40 8.13
N GLY A 267 -35.22 -12.51 7.85
CA GLY A 267 -34.46 -13.76 7.95
C GLY A 267 -34.63 -14.62 6.70
N GLN A 268 -34.90 -13.99 5.54
CA GLN A 268 -35.16 -14.65 4.28
C GLN A 268 -33.94 -14.50 3.38
N VAL A 269 -32.98 -15.42 3.50
CA VAL A 269 -31.69 -15.32 2.81
C VAL A 269 -31.93 -15.19 1.30
N SER A 270 -31.47 -14.09 0.71
CA SER A 270 -31.79 -13.72 -0.67
C SER A 270 -30.68 -12.87 -1.29
N ALA A 271 -30.47 -13.04 -2.59
CA ALA A 271 -29.55 -12.22 -3.39
C ALA A 271 -30.16 -10.87 -3.83
N ASP A 272 -31.38 -10.57 -3.37
CA ASP A 272 -32.17 -9.37 -3.65
C ASP A 272 -32.32 -9.06 -5.17
N PHE A 273 -32.79 -7.86 -5.53
CA PHE A 273 -33.04 -7.52 -6.93
C PHE A 273 -31.80 -7.59 -7.84
N PRO A 274 -30.56 -7.27 -7.40
CA PRO A 274 -29.37 -7.43 -8.24
C PRO A 274 -29.02 -8.88 -8.53
N GLY A 275 -29.09 -9.75 -7.52
CA GLY A 275 -28.86 -11.18 -7.70
C GLY A 275 -29.84 -11.82 -8.66
N ILE A 276 -31.13 -11.45 -8.57
CA ILE A 276 -32.18 -11.91 -9.48
C ILE A 276 -31.93 -11.42 -10.92
N ALA A 277 -31.60 -10.13 -11.09
CA ALA A 277 -31.28 -9.56 -12.40
C ALA A 277 -30.06 -10.25 -13.05
N ARG A 278 -28.98 -10.44 -12.28
CA ARG A 278 -27.78 -11.15 -12.72
C ARG A 278 -28.05 -12.61 -13.06
N ALA A 279 -28.83 -13.32 -12.25
CA ALA A 279 -29.21 -14.71 -12.51
C ALA A 279 -30.05 -14.84 -13.79
N ARG A 280 -30.93 -13.86 -14.08
CA ARG A 280 -31.65 -13.81 -15.35
C ARG A 280 -30.70 -13.56 -16.52
N ARG A 281 -29.77 -12.61 -16.40
CA ARG A 281 -28.75 -12.35 -17.43
C ARG A 281 -27.86 -13.57 -17.69
N GLN A 282 -27.51 -14.33 -16.65
CA GLN A 282 -26.73 -15.57 -16.76
C GLN A 282 -27.48 -16.66 -17.57
N LYS A 283 -28.82 -16.68 -17.52
CA LYS A 283 -29.65 -17.63 -18.28
C LYS A 283 -29.75 -17.27 -19.76
N ASP A 284 -29.66 -15.99 -20.11
CA ASP A 284 -29.69 -15.55 -21.52
C ASP A 284 -28.50 -16.11 -22.31
N ASP A 285 -27.31 -16.14 -21.70
CA ASP A 285 -26.13 -16.80 -22.26
C ASP A 285 -25.30 -17.49 -21.15
N PRO A 286 -25.50 -18.80 -20.92
CA PRO A 286 -24.76 -19.56 -19.91
C PRO A 286 -23.25 -19.63 -20.12
N ARG A 287 -22.74 -19.25 -21.31
CA ARG A 287 -21.30 -19.27 -21.61
C ARG A 287 -20.57 -18.05 -21.06
N VAL A 288 -21.29 -16.96 -20.77
CA VAL A 288 -20.72 -15.73 -20.26
C VAL A 288 -20.95 -15.67 -18.76
N MET A 289 -19.89 -15.77 -17.97
CA MET A 289 -20.00 -15.56 -16.52
C MET A 289 -20.51 -14.14 -16.26
N GLN A 290 -21.64 -14.02 -15.56
CA GLN A 290 -22.21 -12.73 -15.16
C GLN A 290 -21.86 -12.42 -13.71
N ILE A 291 -21.16 -11.31 -13.49
CA ILE A 291 -20.81 -10.80 -12.16
C ILE A 291 -21.50 -9.45 -11.96
N TYR A 292 -21.98 -9.19 -10.76
CA TYR A 292 -22.56 -7.90 -10.41
C TYR A 292 -21.81 -7.32 -9.22
N PHE A 293 -21.46 -6.04 -9.33
CA PHE A 293 -20.92 -5.22 -8.26
C PHE A 293 -21.89 -4.08 -7.95
N THR A 294 -21.97 -3.69 -6.69
CA THR A 294 -22.66 -2.45 -6.34
C THR A 294 -21.66 -1.30 -6.37
N GLY A 295 -22.02 -0.19 -7.01
CA GLY A 295 -21.22 1.04 -7.00
C GLY A 295 -21.19 1.69 -5.62
N CYS A 296 -20.58 2.86 -5.49
CA CYS A 296 -20.61 3.63 -4.25
C CYS A 296 -22.03 4.10 -3.94
N ALA A 297 -22.67 3.48 -2.94
CA ALA A 297 -24.11 3.62 -2.71
C ALA A 297 -24.47 3.82 -1.24
N GLY A 298 -23.54 4.26 -0.38
CA GLY A 298 -23.85 4.52 1.04
C GLY A 298 -25.06 5.45 1.21
N ASP A 299 -25.15 6.48 0.38
CA ASP A 299 -26.24 7.45 0.33
C ASP A 299 -27.22 7.24 -0.83
N VAL A 300 -27.14 6.15 -1.60
CA VAL A 300 -28.02 5.88 -2.74
C VAL A 300 -28.83 4.61 -2.53
N THR A 301 -30.15 4.72 -2.52
CA THR A 301 -31.09 3.63 -2.23
C THR A 301 -32.17 3.49 -3.32
N ALA A 302 -32.98 2.44 -3.24
CA ALA A 302 -34.18 2.29 -4.07
C ALA A 302 -35.37 3.15 -3.62
N GLY A 303 -35.19 3.99 -2.60
CA GLY A 303 -36.23 4.61 -1.78
C GLY A 303 -37.38 5.25 -2.53
N LYS A 304 -37.11 6.07 -3.54
CA LYS A 304 -38.17 6.75 -4.32
C LYS A 304 -39.06 5.77 -5.11
N TYR A 305 -38.51 4.63 -5.52
CA TYR A 305 -39.18 3.67 -6.41
C TYR A 305 -39.56 2.35 -5.73
N ASN A 306 -39.41 2.29 -4.41
CA ASN A 306 -39.63 1.11 -3.61
C ASN A 306 -40.46 1.46 -2.38
N THR A 307 -41.59 0.77 -2.18
CA THR A 307 -42.45 0.93 -1.00
C THR A 307 -42.16 -0.12 0.07
N GLY A 308 -41.19 -1.01 -0.16
CA GLY A 308 -40.91 -2.17 0.69
C GLY A 308 -41.92 -3.31 0.53
N ASP A 309 -42.82 -3.23 -0.45
CA ASP A 309 -43.74 -4.32 -0.79
C ASP A 309 -42.93 -5.45 -1.44
N PRO A 310 -43.14 -6.72 -1.07
CA PRO A 310 -42.50 -7.85 -1.75
C PRO A 310 -42.61 -7.84 -3.28
N ALA A 311 -43.69 -7.27 -3.83
CA ALA A 311 -43.87 -7.11 -5.29
C ALA A 311 -42.89 -6.10 -5.93
N ASN A 312 -42.27 -5.20 -5.17
CA ASN A 312 -41.25 -4.27 -5.72
C ASN A 312 -39.98 -5.02 -6.15
N ARG A 313 -39.57 -6.07 -5.43
CA ARG A 313 -38.32 -6.79 -5.72
C ARG A 313 -38.24 -7.29 -7.18
N PRO A 314 -39.20 -8.06 -7.72
CA PRO A 314 -39.15 -8.49 -9.12
C PRO A 314 -39.23 -7.33 -10.12
N ILE A 315 -39.89 -6.21 -9.78
CA ILE A 315 -39.95 -5.01 -10.63
C ILE A 315 -38.59 -4.32 -10.71
N LEU A 316 -37.92 -4.13 -9.57
CA LEU A 316 -36.58 -3.57 -9.51
C LEU A 316 -35.58 -4.48 -10.23
N ALA A 317 -35.73 -5.80 -10.08
CA ALA A 317 -34.88 -6.79 -10.75
C ALA A 317 -35.07 -6.74 -12.27
N ASP A 318 -36.31 -6.62 -12.77
CA ASP A 318 -36.56 -6.47 -14.21
C ASP A 318 -35.95 -5.18 -14.75
N ARG A 319 -36.13 -4.02 -14.09
CA ARG A 319 -35.54 -2.75 -14.51
C ARG A 319 -34.01 -2.83 -14.61
N LEU A 320 -33.37 -3.43 -13.62
CA LEU A 320 -31.93 -3.60 -13.59
C LEU A 320 -31.47 -4.56 -14.69
N TYR A 321 -32.17 -5.68 -14.87
CA TYR A 321 -31.93 -6.62 -15.95
C TYR A 321 -32.01 -5.95 -17.33
N GLN A 322 -33.04 -5.12 -17.58
CA GLN A 322 -33.17 -4.40 -18.84
C GLN A 322 -31.98 -3.44 -19.07
N ALA A 323 -31.49 -2.79 -18.01
CA ALA A 323 -30.29 -1.97 -18.10
C ALA A 323 -29.04 -2.81 -18.41
N MET A 324 -28.88 -3.99 -17.80
CA MET A 324 -27.79 -4.92 -18.14
C MET A 324 -27.85 -5.38 -19.60
N VAL A 325 -29.04 -5.66 -20.13
CA VAL A 325 -29.23 -6.02 -21.55
C VAL A 325 -28.89 -4.84 -22.46
N ARG A 326 -29.32 -3.62 -22.13
CA ARG A 326 -28.97 -2.42 -22.91
C ARG A 326 -27.48 -2.14 -22.89
N ALA A 327 -26.83 -2.22 -21.72
CA ALA A 327 -25.38 -2.02 -21.61
C ALA A 327 -24.60 -3.09 -22.39
N TRP A 328 -25.09 -4.33 -22.42
CA TRP A 328 -24.54 -5.37 -23.26
C TRP A 328 -24.68 -5.06 -24.76
N ASN A 329 -25.85 -4.60 -25.19
CA ASN A 329 -26.09 -4.23 -26.59
C ASN A 329 -25.27 -3.00 -27.03
N ASP A 330 -24.95 -2.10 -26.09
CA ASP A 330 -24.06 -0.94 -26.29
C ASP A 330 -22.57 -1.32 -26.29
N THR A 331 -22.21 -2.56 -25.93
CA THR A 331 -20.82 -2.95 -25.72
C THR A 331 -19.98 -2.85 -27.01
N GLN A 332 -18.97 -2.00 -26.97
CA GLN A 332 -17.94 -1.88 -28.00
C GLN A 332 -16.69 -2.66 -27.58
N ARG A 333 -16.10 -3.38 -28.53
CA ARG A 333 -14.90 -4.21 -28.31
C ARG A 333 -13.65 -3.51 -28.79
N TYR A 334 -12.61 -3.60 -27.99
CA TYR A 334 -11.29 -3.04 -28.22
C TYR A 334 -10.26 -4.15 -28.04
N PRO A 335 -9.24 -4.27 -28.90
CA PRO A 335 -8.12 -5.18 -28.65
C PRO A 335 -7.56 -4.97 -27.24
N LEU A 336 -7.28 -6.05 -26.52
CA LEU A 336 -6.64 -5.97 -25.22
C LEU A 336 -5.13 -5.85 -25.40
N GLU A 337 -4.59 -4.67 -25.16
CA GLU A 337 -3.17 -4.34 -25.36
C GLU A 337 -2.39 -4.35 -24.04
N SER A 338 -3.00 -3.92 -22.95
CA SER A 338 -2.35 -3.89 -21.64
C SER A 338 -3.34 -3.99 -20.48
N VAL A 339 -2.86 -4.57 -19.37
CA VAL A 339 -3.56 -4.63 -18.09
C VAL A 339 -2.57 -4.29 -16.98
N VAL A 340 -2.84 -3.24 -16.23
CA VAL A 340 -2.02 -2.81 -15.09
C VAL A 340 -2.87 -2.84 -13.83
N CYS A 341 -2.39 -3.53 -12.80
CA CYS A 341 -3.02 -3.53 -11.48
C CYS A 341 -2.26 -2.60 -10.54
N ARG A 342 -2.89 -1.50 -10.14
CA ARG A 342 -2.37 -0.55 -9.14
C ARG A 342 -3.11 -0.73 -7.82
N TYR A 343 -2.49 -0.27 -6.74
CA TYR A 343 -3.16 -0.09 -5.47
C TYR A 343 -2.57 1.12 -4.75
N ALA A 344 -3.35 1.72 -3.85
CA ALA A 344 -2.85 2.72 -2.92
C ALA A 344 -3.42 2.49 -1.51
N PRO A 345 -2.64 2.76 -0.46
CA PRO A 345 -3.11 2.65 0.92
C PRO A 345 -3.97 3.86 1.31
N LEU A 346 -5.15 3.60 1.86
CA LEU A 346 -6.06 4.59 2.42
C LEU A 346 -6.09 4.45 3.94
N PHE A 347 -5.61 5.49 4.63
CA PHE A 347 -5.54 5.54 6.09
C PHE A 347 -6.61 6.47 6.64
N LEU A 348 -7.79 5.91 6.93
CA LEU A 348 -8.92 6.66 7.46
C LEU A 348 -8.79 6.90 8.98
N PRO A 349 -8.98 8.14 9.45
CA PRO A 349 -9.00 8.42 10.88
C PRO A 349 -10.27 7.83 11.53
N PRO A 350 -10.18 7.27 12.74
CA PRO A 350 -11.34 6.76 13.47
C PRO A 350 -12.08 7.92 14.15
N ARG A 351 -13.40 7.80 14.29
CA ARG A 351 -14.15 8.64 15.24
C ARG A 351 -13.78 8.28 16.67
N ASP A 352 -13.77 9.28 17.54
CA ASP A 352 -13.36 9.14 18.93
C ASP A 352 -14.25 9.87 19.93
N GLU A 353 -15.38 10.40 19.47
CA GLU A 353 -16.37 11.13 20.25
C GLU A 353 -17.58 10.27 20.63
N GLY A 354 -18.25 10.59 21.75
CA GLY A 354 -19.50 9.95 22.16
C GLY A 354 -19.41 8.43 22.27
N ASP A 355 -20.35 7.72 21.63
CA ASP A 355 -20.36 6.25 21.60
C ASP A 355 -19.22 5.64 20.77
N PHE A 356 -18.48 6.43 19.98
CA PHE A 356 -17.30 5.99 19.21
C PHE A 356 -15.99 6.08 20.01
N ALA A 357 -16.02 6.66 21.22
CA ALA A 357 -14.88 6.67 22.12
C ALA A 357 -14.50 5.24 22.52
N LEU A 358 -13.20 4.94 22.57
CA LEU A 358 -12.67 3.59 22.82
C LEU A 358 -13.25 2.98 24.11
N ASP A 359 -13.19 3.72 25.21
CA ASP A 359 -13.70 3.24 26.50
C ASP A 359 -15.23 3.13 26.53
N ARG A 360 -15.92 3.96 25.74
CA ARG A 360 -17.39 3.86 25.65
C ARG A 360 -17.82 2.62 24.88
N MET A 361 -17.18 2.29 23.75
CA MET A 361 -17.47 1.05 23.03
C MET A 361 -17.17 -0.19 23.89
N ARG A 362 -16.07 -0.19 24.66
CA ARG A 362 -15.78 -1.25 25.64
C ARG A 362 -16.90 -1.39 26.68
N ALA A 363 -17.40 -0.27 27.21
CA ALA A 363 -18.50 -0.28 28.16
C ALA A 363 -19.82 -0.78 27.55
N ILE A 364 -20.16 -0.38 26.31
CA ILE A 364 -21.35 -0.88 25.59
C ILE A 364 -21.26 -2.38 25.40
N LEU A 365 -20.14 -2.88 24.89
CA LEU A 365 -19.94 -4.31 24.64
C LEU A 365 -20.11 -5.15 25.92
N ALA A 366 -19.63 -4.64 27.05
CA ALA A 366 -19.69 -5.31 28.35
C ALA A 366 -21.08 -5.28 29.01
N ASP A 367 -21.95 -4.33 28.65
CA ASP A 367 -23.25 -4.16 29.30
C ASP A 367 -24.29 -5.15 28.77
N SER A 368 -24.71 -6.10 29.62
CA SER A 368 -25.72 -7.10 29.28
C SER A 368 -27.14 -6.54 29.10
N LYS A 369 -27.38 -5.28 29.48
CA LYS A 369 -28.64 -4.57 29.27
C LYS A 369 -28.73 -3.88 27.91
N GLU A 370 -27.61 -3.73 27.20
CA GLU A 370 -27.59 -3.16 25.87
C GLU A 370 -28.19 -4.11 24.84
N THR A 371 -28.77 -3.56 23.78
CA THR A 371 -29.38 -4.35 22.70
C THR A 371 -28.33 -5.19 21.97
N ARG A 372 -28.76 -6.31 21.35
CA ARG A 372 -27.90 -7.15 20.50
C ARG A 372 -27.10 -6.31 19.50
N TRP A 373 -27.78 -5.43 18.78
CA TRP A 373 -27.14 -4.58 17.78
C TRP A 373 -26.13 -3.60 18.38
N ARG A 374 -26.44 -2.91 19.49
CA ARG A 374 -25.49 -1.96 20.09
C ARG A 374 -24.21 -2.64 20.55
N ARG A 375 -24.31 -3.85 21.13
CA ARG A 375 -23.13 -4.63 21.54
C ARG A 375 -22.30 -5.09 20.34
N ILE A 376 -22.95 -5.51 19.25
CA ILE A 376 -22.29 -5.90 18.00
C ILE A 376 -21.61 -4.69 17.33
N SER A 377 -22.32 -3.56 17.21
CA SER A 377 -21.79 -2.33 16.65
C SER A 377 -20.57 -1.83 17.44
N ALA A 378 -20.61 -1.91 18.77
CA ALA A 378 -19.45 -1.62 19.61
C ALA A 378 -18.27 -2.57 19.33
N ALA A 379 -18.51 -3.87 19.13
CA ALA A 379 -17.47 -4.83 18.78
C ALA A 379 -16.86 -4.56 17.39
N LEU A 380 -17.68 -4.21 16.39
CA LEU A 380 -17.23 -3.80 15.05
C LEU A 380 -16.37 -2.53 15.13
N GLY A 381 -16.81 -1.53 15.89
CA GLY A 381 -16.04 -0.31 16.11
C GLY A 381 -14.72 -0.56 16.83
N LEU A 382 -14.67 -1.48 17.79
CA LEU A 382 -13.43 -1.88 18.46
C LEU A 382 -12.47 -2.60 17.50
N SER A 383 -12.98 -3.48 16.64
CA SER A 383 -12.19 -4.14 15.57
C SER A 383 -11.56 -3.09 14.64
N TRP A 384 -12.34 -2.09 14.20
CA TRP A 384 -11.85 -0.95 13.43
C TRP A 384 -10.77 -0.15 14.18
N ARG A 385 -10.97 0.13 15.47
CA ARG A 385 -9.99 0.85 16.31
C ARG A 385 -8.66 0.11 16.39
N GLU A 386 -8.67 -1.19 16.59
CA GLU A 386 -7.45 -2.01 16.64
C GLU A 386 -6.71 -1.94 15.30
N ARG A 387 -7.41 -2.03 14.17
CA ARG A 387 -6.84 -1.87 12.82
C ARG A 387 -6.11 -0.54 12.66
N VAL A 388 -6.77 0.57 12.99
CA VAL A 388 -6.17 1.91 12.87
C VAL A 388 -4.94 2.03 13.76
N ALA A 389 -5.02 1.60 15.03
CA ALA A 389 -3.92 1.69 15.99
C ALA A 389 -2.68 0.88 15.57
N ALA A 390 -2.88 -0.20 14.81
CA ALA A 390 -1.81 -0.97 14.20
C ALA A 390 -1.25 -0.36 12.91
N GLY A 391 -1.82 0.74 12.43
CA GLY A 391 -1.41 1.39 11.18
C GLY A 391 -1.68 0.52 9.94
N ARG A 392 -2.73 -0.32 9.95
CA ARG A 392 -3.08 -1.12 8.78
C ARG A 392 -4.02 -0.34 7.86
N PRO A 393 -3.59 0.05 6.65
CA PRO A 393 -4.46 0.79 5.73
C PRO A 393 -5.58 -0.09 5.19
N ILE A 394 -6.56 0.54 4.57
CA ILE A 394 -7.39 -0.11 3.55
C ILE A 394 -6.63 -0.04 2.24
N GLU A 395 -6.49 -1.16 1.54
CA GLU A 395 -5.88 -1.17 0.22
C GLU A 395 -6.96 -0.91 -0.83
N VAL A 396 -6.82 0.17 -1.59
CA VAL A 396 -7.71 0.52 -2.69
C VAL A 396 -7.07 0.03 -4.00
N PRO A 397 -7.52 -1.08 -4.59
CA PRO A 397 -7.00 -1.59 -5.86
C PRO A 397 -7.72 -0.97 -7.06
N CYS A 398 -7.02 -0.86 -8.19
CA CYS A 398 -7.61 -0.49 -9.47
C CYS A 398 -6.91 -1.21 -10.63
N LEU A 399 -7.72 -1.73 -11.55
CA LEU A 399 -7.27 -2.20 -12.85
C LEU A 399 -7.34 -1.07 -13.85
N ASP A 400 -6.32 -0.97 -14.68
CA ASP A 400 -6.21 -0.08 -15.82
C ASP A 400 -6.05 -0.95 -17.07
N PHE A 401 -6.98 -0.81 -17.99
CA PHE A 401 -6.99 -1.49 -19.27
C PHE A 401 -6.61 -0.53 -20.39
N ASN A 402 -5.72 -0.99 -21.27
CA ASN A 402 -5.29 -0.26 -22.46
C ASN A 402 -4.80 1.15 -22.15
N ASN A 403 -3.96 1.28 -21.11
CA ASN A 403 -3.27 2.51 -20.73
C ASN A 403 -4.20 3.74 -20.58
N GLY A 404 -5.23 3.60 -19.76
CA GLY A 404 -6.17 4.66 -19.42
C GLY A 404 -7.48 4.64 -20.20
N GLN A 405 -7.72 3.63 -21.04
CA GLN A 405 -9.00 3.50 -21.77
C GLN A 405 -10.16 3.18 -20.82
N ALA A 406 -9.96 2.22 -19.91
CA ALA A 406 -10.96 1.84 -18.92
C ALA A 406 -10.33 1.48 -17.57
N PHE A 407 -11.06 1.76 -16.50
CA PHE A 407 -10.65 1.47 -15.13
C PHE A 407 -11.74 0.68 -14.39
N PHE A 408 -11.31 -0.27 -13.56
CA PHE A 408 -12.15 -0.93 -12.57
C PHE A 408 -11.48 -0.92 -11.21
N GLY A 409 -12.04 -0.19 -10.25
CA GLY A 409 -11.52 -0.09 -8.88
C GLY A 409 -12.56 -0.48 -7.82
N VAL A 410 -12.08 -0.71 -6.60
CA VAL A 410 -12.92 -1.01 -5.43
C VAL A 410 -12.63 -0.01 -4.32
N LEU A 411 -13.65 0.75 -3.92
CA LEU A 411 -13.62 1.63 -2.75
C LEU A 411 -14.16 0.90 -1.51
N PRO A 412 -13.70 1.27 -0.30
CA PRO A 412 -14.12 0.58 0.91
C PRO A 412 -15.57 0.86 1.28
N ALA A 413 -16.15 -0.12 1.99
CA ALA A 413 -17.38 0.01 2.76
C ALA A 413 -18.53 0.73 2.05
N GLU A 414 -19.35 1.43 2.80
CA GLU A 414 -20.50 2.18 2.28
C GLU A 414 -20.06 3.60 1.90
N SER A 415 -19.07 3.68 1.01
CA SER A 415 -18.63 4.93 0.39
C SER A 415 -19.81 5.60 -0.33
N PHE A 416 -19.96 6.90 -0.12
CA PHE A 416 -21.01 7.70 -0.76
C PHE A 416 -20.72 7.88 -2.25
N VAL A 417 -21.77 8.09 -3.04
CA VAL A 417 -21.69 8.17 -4.51
C VAL A 417 -20.75 9.28 -5.00
N GLY A 418 -20.60 10.35 -4.22
CA GLY A 418 -19.68 11.45 -4.51
C GLY A 418 -18.23 11.00 -4.73
N TYR A 419 -17.75 9.94 -4.05
CA TYR A 419 -16.40 9.41 -4.29
C TYR A 419 -16.24 8.69 -5.63
N GLN A 420 -17.29 7.97 -6.08
CA GLN A 420 -17.33 7.39 -7.42
C GLN A 420 -17.38 8.47 -8.50
N LEU A 421 -18.18 9.52 -8.28
CA LEU A 421 -18.24 10.67 -9.19
C LEU A 421 -16.91 11.45 -9.22
N MET A 422 -16.23 11.58 -8.08
CA MET A 422 -14.89 12.15 -7.99
C MET A 422 -13.89 11.36 -8.84
N ALA A 423 -13.90 10.03 -8.77
CA ALA A 423 -13.03 9.17 -9.59
C ALA A 423 -13.26 9.39 -11.09
N GLN A 424 -14.52 9.54 -11.52
CA GLN A 424 -14.87 9.82 -12.91
C GLN A 424 -14.42 11.23 -13.33
N ALA A 425 -14.60 12.23 -12.46
CA ALA A 425 -14.18 13.61 -12.71
C ALA A 425 -12.66 13.78 -12.80
N LEU A 426 -11.89 12.97 -12.09
CA LEU A 426 -10.43 12.93 -12.17
C LEU A 426 -9.92 12.38 -13.53
N ARG A 427 -10.75 11.61 -14.25
CA ARG A 427 -10.41 11.00 -15.55
C ARG A 427 -11.58 11.12 -16.55
N PRO A 428 -11.93 12.33 -17.00
CA PRO A 428 -13.13 12.55 -17.83
C PRO A 428 -13.05 11.91 -19.22
N GLY A 429 -11.83 11.57 -19.70
CA GLY A 429 -11.61 10.88 -20.97
C GLY A 429 -11.60 9.36 -20.89
N SER A 430 -11.81 8.77 -19.71
CA SER A 430 -11.68 7.33 -19.47
C SER A 430 -13.02 6.71 -19.05
N PHE A 431 -13.21 5.42 -19.34
CA PHE A 431 -14.34 4.66 -18.82
C PHE A 431 -14.04 4.18 -17.39
N VAL A 432 -14.42 4.98 -16.38
CA VAL A 432 -14.14 4.67 -14.97
C VAL A 432 -15.33 3.98 -14.30
N VAL A 433 -15.08 2.78 -13.75
CA VAL A 433 -16.03 1.99 -12.95
C VAL A 433 -15.47 1.81 -11.54
N MET A 434 -16.20 2.25 -10.52
CA MET A 434 -15.84 2.06 -9.11
C MET A 434 -16.92 1.23 -8.42
N ALA A 435 -16.57 0.03 -7.98
CA ALA A 435 -17.39 -0.68 -7.01
C ALA A 435 -17.22 -0.04 -5.63
N GLY A 436 -18.31 0.05 -4.87
CA GLY A 436 -18.25 0.24 -3.42
C GLY A 436 -18.08 -1.10 -2.71
N PHE A 437 -18.26 -1.09 -1.39
CA PHE A 437 -18.38 -2.29 -0.58
C PHE A 437 -17.20 -3.26 -0.71
N GLY A 438 -15.99 -2.73 -0.86
CA GLY A 438 -14.77 -3.44 -0.46
C GLY A 438 -14.77 -3.69 1.05
N ASP A 439 -13.60 -3.71 1.67
CA ASP A 439 -13.47 -3.85 3.13
C ASP A 439 -14.47 -2.95 3.88
N GLY A 440 -15.46 -3.57 4.53
CA GLY A 440 -16.64 -2.89 5.07
C GLY A 440 -16.44 -2.27 6.44
N ALA A 441 -15.26 -2.46 7.05
CA ALA A 441 -14.97 -2.07 8.42
C ALA A 441 -15.26 -0.60 8.79
N PRO A 442 -15.01 0.40 7.93
CA PRO A 442 -15.39 1.80 8.18
C PRO A 442 -16.88 2.08 8.45
N GLY A 443 -17.78 1.22 7.97
CA GLY A 443 -19.21 1.53 7.86
C GLY A 443 -19.48 2.58 6.78
N TYR A 444 -20.39 3.52 7.05
CA TYR A 444 -20.61 4.68 6.17
C TYR A 444 -19.38 5.57 6.06
N ILE A 445 -19.10 5.99 4.83
CA ILE A 445 -18.10 7.01 4.55
C ILE A 445 -18.77 8.14 3.78
N PRO A 446 -19.27 9.18 4.47
CA PRO A 446 -19.86 10.37 3.85
C PRO A 446 -18.80 11.25 3.20
N THR A 447 -19.20 12.04 2.21
CA THR A 447 -18.37 13.15 1.70
C THR A 447 -18.35 14.32 2.68
N ASP A 448 -17.37 15.20 2.53
CA ASP A 448 -17.26 16.41 3.36
C ASP A 448 -18.50 17.30 3.22
N GLU A 449 -19.09 17.38 2.03
CA GLU A 449 -20.34 18.09 1.80
C GLU A 449 -21.50 17.49 2.60
N CYS A 450 -21.68 16.17 2.57
CA CYS A 450 -22.74 15.51 3.35
C CYS A 450 -22.59 15.74 4.87
N TRP A 451 -21.36 15.77 5.38
CA TRP A 451 -21.09 16.13 6.76
C TRP A 451 -21.48 17.58 7.09
N LYS A 452 -21.12 18.53 6.23
CA LYS A 452 -21.49 19.96 6.37
C LYS A 452 -23.01 20.16 6.31
N GLU A 453 -23.69 19.28 5.59
CA GLU A 453 -25.15 19.23 5.44
C GLU A 453 -25.86 18.42 6.54
N GLY A 454 -25.14 18.05 7.60
CA GLY A 454 -25.73 17.50 8.82
C GLY A 454 -26.00 15.99 8.78
N TYR A 455 -25.38 15.23 7.87
CA TYR A 455 -25.44 13.77 7.93
C TYR A 455 -24.90 13.25 9.27
N ARG A 456 -25.60 12.28 9.86
CA ARG A 456 -25.23 11.59 11.10
C ARG A 456 -25.76 10.15 11.04
N ASP A 457 -24.93 9.19 11.40
CA ASP A 457 -25.30 7.77 11.48
C ASP A 457 -24.47 7.08 12.58
N ASP A 458 -25.01 6.00 13.16
CA ASP A 458 -24.36 5.21 14.21
C ASP A 458 -23.45 4.09 13.64
N TYR A 459 -23.63 3.74 12.37
CA TYR A 459 -22.80 2.82 11.60
C TYR A 459 -21.73 3.56 10.79
N CYS A 460 -21.02 4.49 11.42
CA CYS A 460 -20.01 5.32 10.78
C CYS A 460 -18.84 5.54 11.74
N TRP A 461 -17.75 4.76 11.60
CA TRP A 461 -16.60 4.80 12.52
C TRP A 461 -15.43 5.65 12.00
N VAL A 462 -15.59 6.35 10.89
CA VAL A 462 -14.58 7.21 10.28
C VAL A 462 -14.82 8.68 10.62
N ALA A 463 -13.77 9.40 11.02
CA ALA A 463 -13.88 10.81 11.35
C ALA A 463 -14.31 11.62 10.12
N PRO A 464 -15.03 12.75 10.31
CA PRO A 464 -15.41 13.63 9.21
C PRO A 464 -14.21 14.21 8.46
N MET A 465 -14.48 14.81 7.30
CA MET A 465 -13.51 15.56 6.49
C MET A 465 -12.41 14.68 5.88
N THR A 466 -12.80 13.76 5.00
CA THR A 466 -11.90 12.75 4.40
C THR A 466 -11.75 12.86 2.89
N ASP A 467 -12.40 13.82 2.23
CA ASP A 467 -12.37 13.98 0.77
C ASP A 467 -10.94 14.10 0.21
N GLU A 468 -10.03 14.81 0.89
CA GLU A 468 -8.62 14.94 0.46
C GLU A 468 -7.93 13.57 0.43
N LEU A 469 -8.17 12.71 1.43
CA LEU A 469 -7.58 11.36 1.49
C LEU A 469 -8.05 10.49 0.31
N PHE A 470 -9.34 10.58 -0.04
CA PHE A 470 -9.88 9.88 -1.21
C PHE A 470 -9.33 10.43 -2.51
N ARG A 471 -9.24 11.76 -2.65
CA ARG A 471 -8.65 12.40 -3.85
C ARG A 471 -7.21 11.96 -4.06
N ASP A 472 -6.41 11.94 -3.00
CA ASP A 472 -5.00 11.53 -3.06
C ASP A 472 -4.86 10.05 -3.47
N VAL A 473 -5.68 9.17 -2.87
CA VAL A 473 -5.67 7.73 -3.20
C VAL A 473 -6.18 7.48 -4.61
N LEU A 474 -7.27 8.12 -5.02
CA LEU A 474 -7.84 8.01 -6.37
C LEU A 474 -6.85 8.51 -7.43
N SER A 475 -6.17 9.63 -7.18
CA SER A 475 -5.16 10.16 -8.10
C SER A 475 -4.02 9.17 -8.33
N GLN A 476 -3.58 8.46 -7.28
CA GLN A 476 -2.55 7.43 -7.39
C GLN A 476 -3.01 6.21 -8.21
N VAL A 477 -4.18 5.63 -7.89
CA VAL A 477 -4.63 4.39 -8.54
C VAL A 477 -5.12 4.62 -9.97
N LEU A 478 -5.64 5.82 -10.26
CA LEU A 478 -6.01 6.27 -11.60
C LEU A 478 -4.84 6.91 -12.36
N ALA A 479 -3.64 6.94 -11.79
CA ALA A 479 -2.42 7.51 -12.40
C ALA A 479 -2.56 8.95 -12.91
N VAL A 480 -3.32 9.78 -12.19
CA VAL A 480 -3.56 11.20 -12.51
C VAL A 480 -2.31 11.98 -12.11
N GLY A 481 -1.76 12.78 -13.02
CA GLY A 481 -0.52 13.55 -12.76
C GLY A 481 -0.72 14.64 -11.70
N ASP A 482 0.34 14.92 -10.94
CA ASP A 482 0.34 15.86 -9.80
C ASP A 482 -0.22 17.27 -10.19
N ASP A 483 0.04 17.77 -11.40
CA ASP A 483 -0.45 19.07 -11.89
C ASP A 483 -1.98 19.14 -12.09
N SER A 484 -2.61 18.02 -12.44
CA SER A 484 -4.07 17.94 -12.62
C SER A 484 -4.83 17.74 -11.31
N ALA A 485 -4.18 17.17 -10.30
CA ALA A 485 -4.71 17.10 -8.93
C ALA A 485 -4.76 18.49 -8.26
N MET A 486 -3.77 19.34 -8.55
CA MET A 486 -3.62 20.70 -8.02
C MET A 486 -4.51 21.74 -8.71
N ALA A 487 -4.92 21.53 -9.97
CA ALA A 487 -5.80 22.46 -10.69
C ALA A 487 -7.18 22.65 -10.02
N GLY A 488 -7.63 21.68 -9.22
CA GLY A 488 -8.83 21.79 -8.37
C GLY A 488 -8.60 22.49 -7.02
N GLN A 489 -7.35 22.67 -6.57
CA GLN A 489 -7.00 23.23 -5.26
C GLN A 489 -6.95 24.77 -5.24
N SER A 490 -6.73 25.43 -6.38
CA SER A 490 -6.46 26.89 -6.39
C SER A 490 -7.65 27.81 -6.05
N GLN A 491 -8.84 27.29 -5.69
CA GLN A 491 -9.99 28.12 -5.35
C GLN A 491 -10.70 27.83 -4.01
N ARG A 492 -10.27 26.86 -3.19
CA ARG A 492 -11.04 26.52 -1.96
C ARG A 492 -10.26 26.26 -0.67
N GLU A 493 -8.94 26.27 -0.65
CA GLU A 493 -8.18 26.06 0.60
C GLU A 493 -7.57 27.35 1.15
N SER A 494 -8.44 28.13 1.79
CA SER A 494 -8.04 29.09 2.81
C SER A 494 -8.99 28.97 4.02
N GLU A 495 -9.20 27.76 4.53
CA GLU A 495 -9.92 27.60 5.80
C GLU A 495 -9.12 26.69 6.75
N LYS A 496 -8.87 27.28 7.92
CA LYS A 496 -8.03 26.80 9.02
C LYS A 496 -8.56 25.49 9.59
N THR A 497 -7.74 24.45 9.57
CA THR A 497 -7.82 23.37 10.55
C THR A 497 -6.78 23.66 11.63
N ASP A 498 -7.25 23.98 12.85
CA ASP A 498 -6.44 24.32 14.04
C ASP A 498 -5.70 23.10 14.64
N SER A 499 -5.26 22.14 13.82
CA SER A 499 -4.38 21.06 14.32
C SER A 499 -2.94 21.58 14.36
N PRO A 500 -2.28 21.63 15.53
CA PRO A 500 -0.89 22.05 15.64
C PRO A 500 0.09 21.09 14.90
N HIS A 501 -0.36 19.88 14.57
CA HIS A 501 0.39 18.89 13.79
C HIS A 501 -0.34 18.59 12.48
N LYS A 502 0.19 19.10 11.38
CA LYS A 502 -0.26 18.74 10.03
C LYS A 502 0.19 17.31 9.72
N ARG A 503 -0.72 16.49 9.22
CA ARG A 503 -0.42 15.12 8.77
C ARG A 503 0.61 15.16 7.63
N LEU A 504 1.54 14.20 7.60
CA LEU A 504 2.58 14.15 6.59
C LEU A 504 1.98 13.60 5.29
N LYS A 505 2.37 14.17 4.14
CA LYS A 505 1.98 13.63 2.84
C LYS A 505 2.94 12.51 2.46
N ILE A 506 2.50 11.26 2.64
CA ILE A 506 3.32 10.07 2.40
C ILE A 506 2.82 9.33 1.15
N ARG A 507 3.70 9.13 0.18
CA ARG A 507 3.46 8.32 -1.03
C ARG A 507 4.33 7.07 -1.00
N GLN A 508 3.75 5.94 -1.39
CA GLN A 508 4.44 4.64 -1.43
C GLN A 508 4.70 4.24 -2.88
N GLU A 509 5.95 3.92 -3.17
CA GLU A 509 6.42 3.63 -4.51
C GLU A 509 7.24 2.33 -4.53
N VAL A 510 7.22 1.64 -5.66
CA VAL A 510 8.09 0.51 -5.95
C VAL A 510 9.11 1.00 -6.98
N ILE A 511 10.37 1.15 -6.59
CA ILE A 511 11.42 1.70 -7.46
C ILE A 511 12.19 0.62 -8.21
N HIS A 512 12.13 -0.62 -7.72
CA HIS A 512 12.63 -1.81 -8.40
C HIS A 512 11.86 -3.03 -7.90
N GLN A 513 11.66 -4.04 -8.76
CA GLN A 513 11.02 -5.29 -8.35
C GLN A 513 11.70 -6.49 -9.01
N GLU A 514 12.13 -7.43 -8.17
CA GLU A 514 12.72 -8.69 -8.58
C GLU A 514 12.55 -9.74 -7.49
N LEU A 515 11.72 -10.75 -7.77
CA LEU A 515 11.57 -11.90 -6.89
C LEU A 515 12.36 -13.09 -7.43
N THR A 516 13.36 -13.53 -6.69
CA THR A 516 14.18 -14.71 -7.02
C THR A 516 14.43 -15.56 -5.77
N PRO A 517 14.50 -16.90 -5.88
CA PRO A 517 14.93 -17.74 -4.76
C PRO A 517 16.40 -17.52 -4.37
N ASP A 518 17.24 -17.00 -5.27
CA ASP A 518 18.70 -16.95 -5.06
C ASP A 518 19.14 -15.86 -4.10
N TYR A 519 18.46 -14.71 -4.10
CA TYR A 519 18.81 -13.57 -3.26
C TYR A 519 17.61 -12.65 -2.98
N LEU A 520 17.84 -11.66 -2.13
CA LEU A 520 16.96 -10.52 -1.91
C LEU A 520 17.77 -9.23 -2.03
N TRP A 521 17.16 -8.16 -2.57
CA TRP A 521 17.75 -6.84 -2.48
C TRP A 521 17.72 -6.34 -1.03
N PHE A 522 18.82 -5.76 -0.59
CA PHE A 522 19.05 -5.41 0.82
C PHE A 522 19.84 -4.11 0.94
N HIS A 523 19.66 -3.41 2.06
CA HIS A 523 20.28 -2.12 2.34
C HIS A 523 20.15 -1.05 1.23
N PRO A 524 18.97 -0.86 0.59
CA PRO A 524 18.80 0.26 -0.32
C PRO A 524 18.88 1.57 0.48
N ARG A 525 19.93 2.38 0.26
CA ARG A 525 20.14 3.63 0.98
C ARG A 525 20.42 4.78 0.01
N PRO A 526 19.59 5.84 0.00
CA PRO A 526 19.73 6.95 -0.90
C PRO A 526 20.67 8.02 -0.35
N VAL A 527 21.33 8.72 -1.26
CA VAL A 527 21.98 10.02 -1.02
C VAL A 527 21.62 10.95 -2.16
N ALA A 528 21.22 12.18 -1.83
CA ALA A 528 20.96 13.22 -2.81
C ALA A 528 22.21 14.08 -3.02
N ILE A 529 22.45 14.44 -4.28
CA ILE A 529 23.57 15.24 -4.74
C ILE A 529 23.00 16.50 -5.39
N PRO A 530 23.07 17.67 -4.72
CA PRO A 530 22.40 18.88 -5.19
C PRO A 530 22.86 19.32 -6.58
N GLY A 531 21.91 19.69 -7.45
CA GLY A 531 22.17 20.37 -8.72
C GLY A 531 22.78 19.53 -9.85
N LEU A 532 22.89 18.21 -9.70
CA LEU A 532 23.47 17.32 -10.73
C LEU A 532 22.44 16.47 -11.49
N GLY A 533 21.15 16.56 -11.17
CA GLY A 533 20.07 15.92 -11.91
C GLY A 533 19.54 16.80 -13.05
N HIS A 534 18.53 16.29 -13.75
CA HIS A 534 17.80 17.00 -14.80
C HIS A 534 17.14 18.26 -14.24
N ASP A 535 17.14 19.34 -15.03
CA ASP A 535 16.52 20.62 -14.68
C ASP A 535 16.98 21.22 -13.34
N GLY A 536 18.20 20.90 -12.90
CA GLY A 536 18.76 21.36 -11.62
C GLY A 536 18.22 20.62 -10.39
N LYS A 537 17.39 19.58 -10.57
CA LYS A 537 17.00 18.65 -9.51
C LYS A 537 18.25 17.94 -8.93
N PRO A 538 18.20 17.39 -7.71
CA PRO A 538 19.30 16.58 -7.21
C PRO A 538 19.41 15.26 -7.99
N LYS A 539 20.64 14.82 -8.24
CA LYS A 539 20.93 13.44 -8.65
C LYS A 539 20.89 12.58 -7.39
N VAL A 540 20.12 11.50 -7.40
CA VAL A 540 20.03 10.57 -6.26
C VAL A 540 20.74 9.27 -6.60
N VAL A 541 21.67 8.86 -5.73
CA VAL A 541 22.34 7.57 -5.79
C VAL A 541 21.82 6.69 -4.67
N LEU A 542 21.38 5.47 -5.00
CA LEU A 542 20.89 4.48 -4.06
C LEU A 542 21.85 3.29 -4.05
N THR A 543 22.61 3.09 -2.97
CA THR A 543 23.44 1.88 -2.80
C THR A 543 22.60 0.71 -2.32
N LEU A 544 22.91 -0.52 -2.73
CA LEU A 544 22.21 -1.74 -2.31
C LEU A 544 23.10 -2.99 -2.49
N GLN A 545 22.76 -4.10 -1.82
CA GLN A 545 23.45 -5.38 -1.95
C GLN A 545 22.45 -6.53 -2.11
N LYS A 546 22.92 -7.68 -2.62
CA LYS A 546 22.15 -8.92 -2.59
C LYS A 546 22.43 -9.64 -1.28
N HIS A 547 21.39 -9.97 -0.51
CA HIS A 547 21.47 -10.90 0.62
C HIS A 547 21.36 -12.35 0.11
N LEU A 548 22.42 -13.14 0.31
CA LEU A 548 22.64 -14.45 -0.31
C LEU A 548 22.15 -15.61 0.56
N ARG A 549 21.01 -15.42 1.22
CA ARG A 549 20.25 -16.43 2.00
C ARG A 549 20.98 -17.05 3.20
N VAL A 550 22.19 -16.60 3.53
CA VAL A 550 22.91 -16.90 4.77
C VAL A 550 22.92 -15.63 5.64
N SER A 551 22.84 -15.78 6.96
CA SER A 551 22.76 -14.65 7.90
C SER A 551 23.89 -13.65 7.65
N ASP A 552 23.52 -12.42 7.34
CA ASP A 552 24.45 -11.32 7.08
C ASP A 552 25.54 -11.65 6.04
N TYR A 553 25.18 -12.42 5.01
CA TYR A 553 26.01 -12.75 3.84
C TYR A 553 25.59 -11.98 2.60
N TYR A 554 26.43 -11.05 2.16
CA TYR A 554 26.11 -10.09 1.11
C TYR A 554 27.07 -10.16 -0.07
N SER A 555 26.55 -9.96 -1.29
CA SER A 555 27.37 -9.74 -2.49
C SER A 555 28.25 -8.48 -2.39
N GLY A 556 29.11 -8.25 -3.38
CA GLY A 556 29.64 -6.91 -3.66
C GLY A 556 28.55 -5.84 -3.80
N LEU A 557 28.94 -4.56 -3.75
CA LEU A 557 28.00 -3.44 -3.75
C LEU A 557 27.41 -3.18 -5.14
N TYR A 558 26.12 -2.84 -5.17
CA TYR A 558 25.39 -2.36 -6.34
C TYR A 558 24.93 -0.93 -6.09
N TYR A 559 24.55 -0.23 -7.15
CA TYR A 559 23.88 1.05 -7.04
C TYR A 559 22.80 1.24 -8.12
N MET A 560 21.87 2.14 -7.82
CA MET A 560 20.90 2.69 -8.76
C MET A 560 21.02 4.22 -8.76
N VAL A 561 20.62 4.85 -9.86
CA VAL A 561 20.70 6.31 -10.03
C VAL A 561 19.37 6.84 -10.55
N SER A 562 18.90 7.93 -9.97
CA SER A 562 17.83 8.76 -10.53
C SER A 562 18.33 10.20 -10.72
N GLU A 563 17.94 10.80 -11.84
CA GLU A 563 18.30 12.18 -12.19
C GLU A 563 17.04 13.08 -12.23
N ASP A 564 15.88 12.56 -11.85
CA ASP A 564 14.56 13.19 -12.00
C ASP A 564 13.67 13.07 -10.74
N LEU A 565 14.28 13.00 -9.55
CA LEU A 565 13.59 12.82 -8.25
C LEU A 565 12.85 11.49 -8.11
N GLY A 566 13.40 10.44 -8.71
CA GLY A 566 12.93 9.06 -8.58
C GLY A 566 11.80 8.70 -9.52
N GLU A 567 11.47 9.56 -10.49
CA GLU A 567 10.50 9.25 -11.56
C GLU A 567 11.03 8.10 -12.43
N THR A 568 12.33 8.11 -12.74
CA THR A 568 13.02 7.02 -13.43
C THR A 568 14.31 6.62 -12.71
N TRP A 569 14.71 5.36 -12.89
CA TRP A 569 15.89 4.77 -12.26
C TRP A 569 16.73 3.97 -13.26
N ARG A 570 18.04 4.20 -13.22
CA ARG A 570 19.07 3.37 -13.88
C ARG A 570 19.64 2.37 -12.86
N GLY A 571 19.86 1.12 -13.28
CA GLY A 571 20.35 0.03 -12.42
C GLY A 571 19.25 -0.93 -11.97
N PRO A 572 19.54 -1.86 -11.03
CA PRO A 572 20.78 -2.00 -10.26
C PRO A 572 22.02 -2.35 -11.11
N THR A 573 23.16 -1.74 -10.81
CA THR A 573 24.45 -2.02 -11.48
C THR A 573 25.50 -2.38 -10.43
N GLN A 574 26.23 -3.48 -10.63
CA GLN A 574 27.33 -3.88 -9.74
C GLN A 574 28.48 -2.88 -9.85
N ILE A 575 29.15 -2.60 -8.73
CA ILE A 575 30.35 -1.76 -8.68
C ILE A 575 31.57 -2.70 -8.59
N PRO A 576 32.35 -2.89 -9.67
CA PRO A 576 33.48 -3.83 -9.67
C PRO A 576 34.54 -3.52 -8.60
N GLU A 577 34.77 -2.24 -8.33
CA GLU A 577 35.72 -1.77 -7.34
C GLU A 577 35.33 -2.11 -5.90
N LEU A 578 34.07 -2.48 -5.66
CA LEU A 578 33.51 -2.89 -4.36
C LEU A 578 33.00 -4.34 -4.38
N ASP A 579 33.56 -5.17 -5.26
CA ASP A 579 33.34 -6.62 -5.23
C ASP A 579 34.19 -7.32 -4.15
N TRP A 580 33.91 -8.59 -3.91
CA TRP A 580 34.67 -9.40 -2.96
C TRP A 580 36.14 -9.54 -3.36
N ILE A 581 37.02 -9.55 -2.35
CA ILE A 581 38.45 -9.74 -2.51
C ILE A 581 38.84 -11.12 -1.94
N PRO A 582 39.21 -12.09 -2.79
CA PRO A 582 39.67 -13.40 -2.34
C PRO A 582 40.92 -13.29 -1.48
N GLN A 583 40.97 -14.08 -0.40
CA GLN A 583 42.09 -14.14 0.52
C GLN A 583 42.93 -15.42 0.31
N PRO A 584 44.23 -15.43 0.67
CA PRO A 584 45.09 -16.60 0.51
C PRO A 584 44.62 -17.86 1.27
N ASP A 585 43.89 -17.67 2.37
CA ASP A 585 43.30 -18.75 3.18
C ASP A 585 41.99 -19.32 2.59
N GLY A 586 41.53 -18.77 1.47
CA GLY A 586 40.29 -19.15 0.79
C GLY A 586 39.03 -18.50 1.34
N SER A 587 39.14 -17.58 2.31
CA SER A 587 38.05 -16.68 2.71
C SER A 587 37.83 -15.55 1.69
N MET A 588 36.69 -14.88 1.78
CA MET A 588 36.38 -13.70 0.98
C MET A 588 36.31 -12.47 1.88
N LEU A 589 37.07 -11.43 1.56
CA LEU A 589 36.95 -10.13 2.21
C LEU A 589 35.91 -9.29 1.45
N ALA A 590 34.91 -8.78 2.15
CA ALA A 590 33.75 -8.12 1.56
C ALA A 590 33.36 -6.86 2.33
N VAL A 591 32.73 -5.91 1.63
CA VAL A 591 32.05 -4.76 2.26
C VAL A 591 30.61 -5.13 2.62
N ALA A 592 30.12 -4.60 3.74
CA ALA A 592 28.76 -4.81 4.23
C ALA A 592 28.21 -3.53 4.87
N ASP A 593 26.88 -3.48 5.00
CA ASP A 593 26.16 -2.49 5.80
C ASP A 593 26.37 -1.03 5.40
N VAL A 594 26.62 -0.77 4.12
CA VAL A 594 27.05 0.52 3.57
C VAL A 594 25.96 1.59 3.63
N THR A 595 26.28 2.79 4.13
CA THR A 595 25.45 4.01 4.10
C THR A 595 26.17 5.12 3.32
N PRO A 596 25.58 5.64 2.23
CA PRO A 596 26.17 6.73 1.47
C PRO A 596 25.82 8.10 2.07
N GLY A 597 26.70 9.08 1.88
CA GLY A 597 26.47 10.47 2.26
C GLY A 597 27.30 11.44 1.42
N TYR A 598 26.75 12.64 1.19
CA TYR A 598 27.35 13.65 0.33
C TYR A 598 28.25 14.59 1.14
N HIS A 599 29.45 14.85 0.62
CA HIS A 599 30.42 15.75 1.22
C HIS A 599 30.50 17.07 0.42
N PRO A 600 29.79 18.14 0.85
CA PRO A 600 29.59 19.33 0.02
C PRO A 600 30.88 20.08 -0.30
N GLN A 601 31.86 20.07 0.61
CA GLN A 601 33.13 20.79 0.43
C GLN A 601 34.02 20.16 -0.66
N THR A 602 33.85 18.87 -0.97
CA THR A 602 34.63 18.16 -2.00
C THR A 602 33.80 17.78 -3.22
N GLY A 603 32.46 17.86 -3.12
CA GLY A 603 31.54 17.44 -4.18
C GLY A 603 31.51 15.93 -4.41
N LYS A 604 31.95 15.12 -3.44
CA LYS A 604 32.01 13.65 -3.53
C LYS A 604 30.96 13.00 -2.66
N VAL A 605 30.62 11.76 -2.98
CA VAL A 605 29.85 10.88 -2.09
C VAL A 605 30.80 9.90 -1.42
N LEU A 606 30.67 9.75 -0.11
CA LEU A 606 31.32 8.69 0.66
C LEU A 606 30.30 7.59 0.89
N ALA A 607 30.64 6.36 0.52
CA ALA A 607 29.88 5.17 0.89
C ALA A 607 30.63 4.46 2.01
N ILE A 608 30.13 4.58 3.24
CA ILE A 608 30.82 4.11 4.46
C ILE A 608 30.06 2.91 5.01
N GLY A 609 30.77 1.84 5.32
CA GLY A 609 30.22 0.62 5.91
C GLY A 609 31.26 -0.05 6.79
N CYS A 610 31.21 -1.38 6.83
CA CYS A 610 32.30 -2.18 7.39
C CYS A 610 32.81 -3.20 6.39
N TYR A 611 33.95 -3.81 6.72
CA TYR A 611 34.34 -5.06 6.09
C TYR A 611 34.11 -6.26 6.98
N VAL A 612 33.94 -7.40 6.33
CA VAL A 612 33.80 -8.71 6.96
C VAL A 612 34.56 -9.75 6.15
N TYR A 613 34.96 -10.83 6.81
CA TYR A 613 35.49 -12.03 6.16
C TYR A 613 34.39 -13.07 6.10
N TYR A 614 34.17 -13.67 4.93
CA TYR A 614 33.25 -14.77 4.74
C TYR A 614 33.99 -16.08 4.54
N SER A 615 33.50 -17.14 5.19
CA SER A 615 33.86 -18.52 4.85
C SER A 615 33.31 -18.88 3.47
N LYS A 616 33.71 -20.04 2.92
CA LYS A 616 33.12 -20.56 1.68
C LYS A 616 31.62 -20.82 1.79
N ALA A 617 31.10 -21.02 3.00
CA ALA A 617 29.69 -21.21 3.27
C ALA A 617 28.93 -19.89 3.51
N GLY A 618 29.63 -18.74 3.50
CA GLY A 618 29.03 -17.43 3.74
C GLY A 618 28.96 -16.99 5.20
N GLU A 619 29.54 -17.75 6.13
CA GLU A 619 29.58 -17.39 7.54
C GLU A 619 30.59 -16.27 7.79
N GLN A 620 30.24 -15.29 8.63
CA GLN A 620 31.20 -14.26 9.04
C GLN A 620 32.27 -14.87 9.95
N LEU A 621 33.55 -14.60 9.63
CA LEU A 621 34.71 -15.06 10.38
C LEU A 621 35.20 -13.97 11.35
N HIS A 622 35.55 -14.38 12.56
CA HIS A 622 36.01 -13.51 13.65
C HIS A 622 37.33 -14.01 14.27
N ASP A 623 38.08 -14.81 13.50
CA ASP A 623 39.23 -15.62 13.93
C ASP A 623 40.59 -14.89 13.87
N ARG A 624 40.57 -13.57 13.62
CA ARG A 624 41.77 -12.75 13.40
C ARG A 624 41.63 -11.35 14.02
N PRO A 625 42.72 -10.66 14.39
CA PRO A 625 42.65 -9.27 14.83
C PRO A 625 42.06 -8.38 13.73
N LYS A 626 41.41 -7.27 14.13
CA LYS A 626 40.75 -6.35 13.18
C LYS A 626 39.87 -7.10 12.18
N PHE A 627 39.11 -8.10 12.63
CA PHE A 627 38.29 -8.94 11.76
C PHE A 627 37.11 -8.19 11.12
N SER A 628 36.76 -7.00 11.64
CA SER A 628 35.74 -6.16 11.05
C SER A 628 35.93 -4.68 11.40
N GLN A 629 36.35 -3.87 10.43
CA GLN A 629 36.59 -2.44 10.62
C GLN A 629 35.76 -1.60 9.67
N THR A 630 35.74 -0.30 9.93
CA THR A 630 35.09 0.69 9.09
C THR A 630 35.83 0.80 7.75
N ALA A 631 35.06 0.63 6.68
CA ALA A 631 35.53 0.69 5.31
C ALA A 631 34.74 1.77 4.57
N TYR A 632 35.35 2.40 3.56
CA TYR A 632 34.68 3.40 2.75
C TYR A 632 35.14 3.37 1.30
N ALA A 633 34.29 3.83 0.39
CA ALA A 633 34.66 4.16 -0.97
C ALA A 633 34.18 5.57 -1.34
N VAL A 634 34.79 6.15 -2.35
CA VAL A 634 34.47 7.49 -2.84
C VAL A 634 33.82 7.37 -4.22
N TYR A 635 32.67 8.00 -4.39
CA TYR A 635 32.03 8.18 -5.68
C TYR A 635 32.18 9.62 -6.17
N ASP A 636 32.65 9.76 -7.41
CA ASP A 636 32.74 11.03 -8.13
C ASP A 636 31.48 11.20 -9.00
N PRO A 637 30.50 12.02 -8.58
CA PRO A 637 29.22 12.10 -9.25
C PRO A 637 29.25 12.78 -10.61
N VAL A 638 30.31 13.56 -10.89
CA VAL A 638 30.53 14.23 -12.18
C VAL A 638 31.13 13.26 -13.18
N LYS A 639 32.07 12.41 -12.74
CA LYS A 639 32.71 11.40 -13.61
C LYS A 639 31.92 10.10 -13.69
N ASP A 640 30.97 9.89 -12.78
CA ASP A 640 30.21 8.65 -12.62
C ASP A 640 31.11 7.44 -12.34
N THR A 641 32.11 7.62 -11.45
CA THR A 641 33.12 6.59 -11.13
C THR A 641 33.25 6.34 -9.64
N TRP A 642 33.46 5.09 -9.26
CA TRP A 642 33.76 4.66 -7.89
C TRP A 642 35.26 4.43 -7.71
N SER A 643 35.77 4.73 -6.52
CA SER A 643 37.10 4.29 -6.10
C SER A 643 37.06 2.84 -5.61
N GLY A 644 38.22 2.17 -5.60
CA GLY A 644 38.43 1.03 -4.70
C GLY A 644 38.13 1.42 -3.25
N TRP A 645 37.61 0.47 -2.48
CA TRP A 645 37.32 0.71 -1.07
C TRP A 645 38.60 0.69 -0.24
N GLN A 646 38.61 1.49 0.81
CA GLN A 646 39.72 1.79 1.70
C GLN A 646 39.29 1.56 3.15
N PHE A 647 40.28 1.45 4.04
CA PHE A 647 40.03 1.29 5.48
C PHE A 647 40.18 2.63 6.19
N LEU A 648 39.33 2.88 7.19
CA LEU A 648 39.58 3.96 8.15
C LEU A 648 40.58 3.46 9.20
N GLU A 649 41.78 4.06 9.22
CA GLU A 649 42.81 3.75 10.20
C GLU A 649 42.43 4.33 11.57
N LEU A 650 42.14 3.45 12.54
CA LEU A 650 41.89 3.80 13.94
C LEU A 650 43.16 3.59 14.80
N PRO A 651 43.23 4.21 16.00
CA PRO A 651 44.32 3.97 16.94
C PRO A 651 44.54 2.47 17.21
N GLU A 652 45.80 2.06 17.42
CA GLU A 652 46.16 0.69 17.77
C GLU A 652 45.75 0.35 19.22
N ASP A 653 44.46 0.14 19.41
CA ASP A 653 43.84 -0.26 20.67
C ASP A 653 42.97 -1.50 20.42
N GLY A 654 43.15 -2.54 21.24
CA GLY A 654 42.43 -3.81 21.10
C GLY A 654 40.92 -3.67 21.23
N LYS A 655 40.40 -2.61 21.87
CA LYS A 655 38.96 -2.33 21.94
C LYS A 655 38.34 -2.10 20.56
N PHE A 656 39.13 -1.66 19.59
CA PHE A 656 38.70 -1.42 18.21
C PHE A 656 38.93 -2.62 17.29
N ASN A 657 39.15 -3.84 17.78
CA ASN A 657 39.25 -5.03 16.90
C ASN A 657 37.97 -5.27 16.06
N LEU A 658 36.82 -4.91 16.61
CA LEU A 658 35.59 -4.64 15.87
C LEU A 658 35.30 -3.15 15.99
N ALA A 659 35.12 -2.45 14.87
CA ALA A 659 34.79 -1.02 14.86
C ALA A 659 34.03 -0.66 13.58
N ARG A 660 32.69 -0.59 13.64
CA ARG A 660 31.82 -0.52 12.47
C ARG A 660 31.01 0.78 12.42
N ASN A 661 31.11 1.52 11.31
CA ASN A 661 30.06 2.43 10.84
C ASN A 661 29.09 1.65 9.92
N ALA A 662 28.45 0.63 10.49
CA ALA A 662 27.56 -0.27 9.75
C ALA A 662 26.11 0.17 9.99
N CYS A 663 25.40 0.52 8.92
CA CYS A 663 24.02 0.99 8.98
C CYS A 663 23.82 2.35 9.64
N SER A 664 24.86 3.16 9.77
CA SER A 664 24.81 4.40 10.55
C SER A 664 24.58 5.64 9.67
N GLN A 665 23.70 6.55 10.11
CA GLN A 665 23.69 7.93 9.61
C GLN A 665 24.84 8.73 10.23
N TRP A 666 25.54 9.51 9.41
CA TRP A 666 26.70 10.32 9.79
C TRP A 666 26.58 11.72 9.19
N LEU A 667 27.38 12.68 9.69
CA LEU A 667 27.23 14.09 9.35
C LEU A 667 28.55 14.70 8.86
N VAL A 668 28.42 15.74 8.04
CA VAL A 668 29.52 16.63 7.67
C VAL A 668 29.35 17.95 8.43
N GLU A 669 30.37 18.35 9.18
CA GLU A 669 30.47 19.64 9.86
C GLU A 669 30.73 20.76 8.82
N ASP A 670 30.43 22.01 9.17
CA ASP A 670 30.57 23.16 8.26
C ASP A 670 32.00 23.31 7.70
N ASN A 671 33.01 22.89 8.47
CA ASN A 671 34.42 22.89 8.09
C ASN A 671 34.85 21.69 7.19
N GLY A 672 33.94 20.79 6.83
CA GLY A 672 34.22 19.59 6.02
C GLY A 672 34.81 18.42 6.80
N ARG A 673 34.76 18.45 8.13
CA ARG A 673 35.04 17.25 8.95
C ARG A 673 33.79 16.40 9.06
N LEU A 674 33.97 15.12 9.33
CA LEU A 674 32.88 14.18 9.52
C LEU A 674 32.72 13.86 10.99
N LEU A 675 31.46 13.79 11.44
CA LEU A 675 31.09 13.10 12.67
C LEU A 675 30.54 11.72 12.28
N LEU A 676 31.31 10.69 12.61
CA LEU A 676 31.11 9.32 12.17
C LEU A 676 30.87 8.41 13.38
N PRO A 677 29.61 8.07 13.70
CA PRO A 677 29.32 7.17 14.81
C PRO A 677 29.73 5.73 14.47
N ILE A 678 30.37 5.04 15.40
CA ILE A 678 30.74 3.63 15.26
C ILE A 678 30.24 2.85 16.48
N TYR A 679 29.99 1.56 16.29
CA TYR A 679 29.96 0.62 17.40
C TYR A 679 31.20 -0.28 17.38
N PHE A 680 31.72 -0.60 18.54
CA PHE A 680 33.01 -1.26 18.68
C PHE A 680 33.06 -2.22 19.88
N ALA A 681 33.95 -3.20 19.77
CA ALA A 681 34.28 -4.13 20.85
C ALA A 681 35.59 -4.89 20.56
N PRO A 682 36.24 -5.43 21.60
CA PRO A 682 37.44 -6.26 21.42
C PRO A 682 37.14 -7.62 20.75
N SER A 683 35.92 -8.15 20.89
CA SER A 683 35.43 -9.37 20.23
C SER A 683 33.89 -9.35 20.12
N VAL A 684 33.31 -10.31 19.39
CA VAL A 684 31.85 -10.43 19.21
C VAL A 684 31.10 -10.89 20.47
N ASP A 685 31.81 -11.46 21.45
CA ASP A 685 31.24 -11.97 22.71
C ASP A 685 31.18 -10.90 23.82
N VAL A 686 31.69 -9.70 23.53
CA VAL A 686 31.68 -8.57 24.46
C VAL A 686 30.59 -7.58 24.04
N PRO A 687 29.76 -7.08 24.98
CA PRO A 687 28.75 -6.07 24.67
C PRO A 687 29.38 -4.87 23.94
N PHE A 688 28.79 -4.53 22.81
CA PHE A 688 29.25 -3.44 21.96
C PHE A 688 29.05 -2.09 22.65
N ALA A 689 30.05 -1.23 22.52
CA ALA A 689 29.99 0.17 22.90
C ALA A 689 29.81 1.05 21.66
N VAL A 690 29.30 2.27 21.84
CA VAL A 690 29.16 3.26 20.76
C VAL A 690 30.00 4.49 21.07
N THR A 691 30.68 5.04 20.08
CA THR A 691 31.32 6.37 20.15
C THR A 691 31.14 7.11 18.84
N VAL A 692 31.40 8.41 18.82
CA VAL A 692 31.41 9.23 17.60
C VAL A 692 32.84 9.68 17.31
N LEU A 693 33.33 9.33 16.13
CA LEU A 693 34.62 9.77 15.63
C LEU A 693 34.48 11.13 14.97
N ARG A 694 35.50 11.97 15.11
CA ARG A 694 35.73 13.10 14.21
C ARG A 694 36.80 12.71 13.20
N CYS A 695 36.50 12.88 11.91
CA CYS A 695 37.40 12.53 10.81
C CYS A 695 37.61 13.70 9.85
N GLN A 696 38.76 13.76 9.19
CA GLN A 696 39.03 14.66 8.06
C GLN A 696 38.84 13.90 6.75
N PHE A 697 38.21 14.54 5.77
CA PHE A 697 38.19 14.06 4.38
C PHE A 697 38.81 15.11 3.45
N ASP A 698 39.70 14.69 2.56
CA ASP A 698 40.38 15.56 1.58
C ASP A 698 39.83 15.40 0.15
N GLY A 699 38.80 14.58 -0.04
CA GLY A 699 38.25 14.21 -1.34
C GLY A 699 38.70 12.84 -1.84
N GLN A 700 39.69 12.22 -1.22
CA GLN A 700 40.20 10.89 -1.56
C GLN A 700 40.38 9.99 -0.33
N LYS A 701 40.96 10.51 0.76
CA LYS A 701 41.26 9.78 2.00
C LYS A 701 40.46 10.34 3.18
N LEU A 702 39.81 9.43 3.92
CA LEU A 702 39.21 9.68 5.23
C LEU A 702 40.23 9.34 6.32
N SER A 703 40.49 10.27 7.24
CA SER A 703 41.49 10.13 8.30
C SER A 703 40.89 10.42 9.68
N TYR A 704 41.16 9.56 10.66
CA TYR A 704 40.78 9.76 12.05
C TYR A 704 41.48 10.97 12.68
N ILE A 705 40.76 11.74 13.52
CA ILE A 705 41.31 12.83 14.34
C ILE A 705 41.18 12.49 15.83
N GLU A 706 39.94 12.29 16.30
CA GLU A 706 39.60 12.07 17.70
C GLU A 706 38.28 11.30 17.80
N HIS A 707 37.90 10.86 19.00
CA HIS A 707 36.57 10.35 19.30
C HIS A 707 36.05 10.92 20.62
N GLY A 708 34.73 10.96 20.74
CA GLY A 708 34.03 11.46 21.91
C GLY A 708 33.84 10.42 23.01
N ASP A 709 32.81 10.61 23.82
CA ASP A 709 32.49 9.69 24.91
C ASP A 709 32.21 8.27 24.39
N GLU A 710 32.56 7.27 25.20
CA GLU A 710 32.25 5.87 24.95
C GLU A 710 30.98 5.50 25.72
N LEU A 711 29.91 5.23 24.98
CA LEU A 711 28.61 4.85 25.51
C LEU A 711 28.56 3.33 25.66
N HIS A 712 28.29 2.87 26.88
CA HIS A 712 28.21 1.45 27.22
C HIS A 712 26.82 1.07 27.70
N LEU A 713 26.40 -0.15 27.35
CA LEU A 713 25.25 -0.82 27.93
C LEU A 713 25.61 -2.28 28.18
N ASN A 714 25.60 -2.70 29.44
CA ASN A 714 25.94 -4.07 29.82
C ASN A 714 24.71 -4.97 29.84
N GLU A 715 24.00 -5.03 28.72
CA GLU A 715 22.82 -5.87 28.50
C GLU A 715 22.93 -6.54 27.13
N GLU A 716 22.69 -7.85 27.05
CA GLU A 716 22.68 -8.61 25.78
C GLU A 716 23.93 -8.29 24.92
N ARG A 717 23.75 -7.79 23.69
CA ARG A 717 24.82 -7.36 22.77
C ARG A 717 25.36 -5.95 23.00
N GLY A 718 24.84 -5.20 23.96
CA GLY A 718 25.14 -3.78 24.16
C GLY A 718 24.44 -2.85 23.17
N LEU A 719 25.18 -1.85 22.66
CA LEU A 719 24.70 -0.80 21.74
C LEU A 719 25.28 -1.00 20.34
N ALA A 720 24.44 -0.95 19.32
CA ALA A 720 24.85 -1.14 17.93
C ALA A 720 24.14 -0.17 16.98
N GLU A 721 24.63 -0.12 15.73
CA GLU A 721 24.01 0.58 14.60
C GLU A 721 23.47 1.98 14.95
N PRO A 722 24.34 2.88 15.46
CA PRO A 722 23.93 4.22 15.85
C PRO A 722 23.60 5.08 14.63
N SER A 723 22.59 5.95 14.74
CA SER A 723 22.30 6.96 13.71
C SER A 723 22.33 8.37 14.29
N LEU A 724 23.12 9.24 13.66
CA LEU A 724 23.40 10.62 14.09
C LEU A 724 22.65 11.63 13.21
N VAL A 725 22.09 12.66 13.85
CA VAL A 725 21.48 13.81 13.16
C VAL A 725 21.73 15.10 13.92
N LYS A 726 21.74 16.23 13.22
CA LYS A 726 21.78 17.58 13.80
C LYS A 726 20.45 18.28 13.54
N CYS A 727 19.86 18.88 14.58
CA CYS A 727 18.63 19.65 14.49
C CYS A 727 18.69 20.84 15.46
N GLU A 728 18.44 22.06 14.98
CA GLU A 728 18.48 23.30 15.78
C GLU A 728 19.74 23.46 16.65
N GLY A 729 20.90 23.14 16.07
CA GLY A 729 22.20 23.29 16.73
C GLY A 729 22.56 22.21 17.75
N GLU A 730 21.67 21.26 18.05
CA GLU A 730 21.96 20.07 18.86
C GLU A 730 22.14 18.82 17.99
N TYR A 731 22.88 17.85 18.53
CA TYR A 731 23.09 16.54 17.93
C TYR A 731 22.29 15.49 18.68
N TYR A 732 21.70 14.55 17.95
CA TYR A 732 20.90 13.46 18.50
C TYR A 732 21.41 12.13 17.97
N LEU A 733 21.50 11.15 18.86
CA LEU A 733 21.97 9.81 18.55
C LEU A 733 20.89 8.80 18.95
N THR A 734 20.44 7.99 18.00
CA THR A 734 19.61 6.82 18.28
C THR A 734 20.49 5.58 18.29
N LEU A 735 20.18 4.63 19.17
CA LEU A 735 21.00 3.48 19.47
C LEU A 735 20.14 2.22 19.45
N ARG A 736 20.52 1.22 18.64
CA ARG A 736 19.88 -0.09 18.63
C ARG A 736 20.42 -0.93 19.78
N SER A 737 19.53 -1.66 20.45
CA SER A 737 19.86 -2.75 21.36
C SER A 737 18.81 -3.87 21.26
N ASP A 738 19.07 -5.01 21.88
CA ASP A 738 18.23 -6.22 21.76
C ASP A 738 16.94 -6.14 22.58
N SER A 739 16.95 -5.45 23.71
CA SER A 739 15.79 -5.35 24.60
C SER A 739 14.87 -4.19 24.20
N ARG A 740 15.45 -3.04 23.86
CA ARG A 740 14.76 -1.78 23.51
C ARG A 740 15.69 -0.81 22.77
N GLY A 741 15.14 0.20 22.10
CA GLY A 741 15.90 1.30 21.51
C GLY A 741 16.23 2.40 22.53
N TYR A 742 17.34 3.11 22.33
CA TYR A 742 17.77 4.22 23.19
C TYR A 742 18.05 5.50 22.38
N VAL A 743 18.06 6.63 23.08
CA VAL A 743 18.38 7.96 22.55
C VAL A 743 19.27 8.74 23.51
N THR A 744 20.15 9.57 22.96
CA THR A 744 20.85 10.62 23.70
C THR A 744 21.01 11.87 22.82
N ARG A 745 21.44 12.98 23.42
CA ARG A 745 21.75 14.23 22.72
C ARG A 745 23.09 14.81 23.19
N SER A 746 23.63 15.70 22.36
CA SER A 746 24.91 16.38 22.57
C SER A 746 24.85 17.81 21.99
N LYS A 747 25.69 18.70 22.53
CA LYS A 747 25.87 20.06 21.99
C LYS A 747 26.95 20.15 20.91
N ASP A 748 27.87 19.18 20.84
CA ASP A 748 29.03 19.20 19.96
C ASP A 748 29.21 17.92 19.13
N GLY A 749 28.39 16.90 19.39
CA GLY A 749 28.42 15.61 18.70
C GLY A 749 29.51 14.66 19.20
N LEU A 750 30.26 15.02 20.25
CA LEU A 750 31.30 14.18 20.88
C LEU A 750 31.01 13.90 22.35
N HIS A 751 30.46 14.86 23.09
CA HIS A 751 30.14 14.73 24.51
C HIS A 751 28.64 14.57 24.73
N TRP A 752 28.23 13.46 25.33
CA TRP A 752 26.84 12.99 25.32
C TRP A 752 26.19 13.03 26.69
N GLU A 753 24.90 13.36 26.74
CA GLU A 753 24.09 13.09 27.92
C GLU A 753 23.96 11.56 28.17
N PRO A 754 23.59 11.12 29.38
CA PRO A 754 23.25 9.72 29.63
C PRO A 754 22.15 9.23 28.67
N ILE A 755 22.32 8.02 28.14
CA ILE A 755 21.34 7.38 27.25
C ILE A 755 20.01 7.14 27.97
N ARG A 756 18.91 7.26 27.23
CA ARG A 756 17.53 7.06 27.73
C ARG A 756 16.81 6.05 26.86
N PRO A 757 15.98 5.16 27.41
CA PRO A 757 15.14 4.30 26.59
C PRO A 757 14.11 5.14 25.82
N TRP A 758 13.75 4.69 24.63
CA TRP A 758 12.69 5.33 23.86
C TRP A 758 11.32 5.14 24.50
N MET A 759 10.63 6.27 24.72
CA MET A 759 9.28 6.34 25.26
C MET A 759 8.38 7.14 24.32
N PHE A 760 7.07 6.89 24.40
CA PHE A 760 6.06 7.84 23.94
C PHE A 760 5.87 8.96 24.97
N ASP A 761 5.28 10.07 24.52
CA ASP A 761 4.90 11.23 25.33
C ASP A 761 3.82 10.96 26.39
N ASP A 762 3.09 9.85 26.27
CA ASP A 762 2.18 9.33 27.28
C ASP A 762 2.87 8.50 28.39
N GLY A 763 4.20 8.33 28.31
CA GLY A 763 5.00 7.57 29.27
C GLY A 763 5.05 6.06 29.02
N THR A 764 4.44 5.56 27.95
CA THR A 764 4.55 4.15 27.55
C THR A 764 5.84 3.88 26.76
N GLU A 765 6.37 2.67 26.83
CA GLU A 765 7.56 2.28 26.06
C GLU A 765 7.25 2.27 24.55
N LEU A 766 8.20 2.71 23.73
CA LEU A 766 8.03 2.77 22.26
C LEU A 766 7.79 1.38 21.65
N GLY A 767 8.42 0.35 22.23
CA GLY A 767 8.36 -1.03 21.74
C GLY A 767 9.26 -1.31 20.53
N SER A 768 10.13 -0.37 20.15
CA SER A 768 11.21 -0.58 19.18
C SER A 768 12.37 -1.34 19.83
N TYR A 769 12.83 -2.42 19.20
CA TYR A 769 13.92 -3.27 19.72
C TYR A 769 14.56 -4.08 18.59
N ASN A 770 15.84 -4.40 18.74
CA ASN A 770 16.62 -5.27 17.85
C ASN A 770 16.42 -4.94 16.35
N THR A 771 16.38 -3.64 16.02
CA THR A 771 16.11 -3.09 14.68
C THR A 771 16.78 -1.73 14.52
N GLN A 772 17.07 -1.34 13.27
CA GLN A 772 17.62 -0.02 12.97
C GLN A 772 16.59 1.08 13.25
N GLN A 773 17.09 2.27 13.54
CA GLN A 773 16.29 3.48 13.77
C GLN A 773 17.00 4.62 13.05
N HIS A 774 16.25 5.43 12.31
CA HIS A 774 16.84 6.50 11.50
C HIS A 774 16.10 7.82 11.71
N TRP A 775 16.82 8.90 11.48
CA TRP A 775 16.32 10.26 11.64
C TRP A 775 15.93 10.88 10.31
N LEU A 776 14.93 11.76 10.37
CA LEU A 776 14.64 12.76 9.38
C LEU A 776 14.43 14.11 10.08
N THR A 777 14.71 15.21 9.38
CA THR A 777 14.50 16.58 9.87
C THR A 777 13.81 17.43 8.81
N HIS A 778 12.99 18.38 9.25
CA HIS A 778 12.41 19.41 8.40
C HIS A 778 12.24 20.70 9.20
N GLY A 779 12.96 21.76 8.78
CA GLY A 779 13.07 22.99 9.58
C GLY A 779 13.64 22.68 10.97
N ASP A 780 12.90 23.08 12.00
CA ASP A 780 13.23 22.91 13.42
C ASP A 780 12.67 21.60 14.03
N ARG A 781 12.06 20.75 13.21
CA ARG A 781 11.40 19.51 13.64
C ARG A 781 12.28 18.30 13.43
N LEU A 782 12.19 17.36 14.36
CA LEU A 782 12.94 16.11 14.38
C LEU A 782 11.96 14.93 14.32
N TYR A 783 12.22 13.98 13.44
CA TYR A 783 11.39 12.79 13.25
C TYR A 783 12.20 11.51 13.39
N LEU A 784 11.63 10.52 14.06
CA LEU A 784 12.17 9.18 14.18
C LEU A 784 11.43 8.24 13.22
N VAL A 785 12.17 7.46 12.44
CA VAL A 785 11.66 6.35 11.64
C VAL A 785 12.06 5.04 12.31
N TYR A 786 11.09 4.15 12.57
CA TYR A 786 11.30 2.96 13.40
C TYR A 786 10.24 1.87 13.14
N THR A 787 10.44 0.70 13.75
CA THR A 787 9.43 -0.38 13.85
C THR A 787 9.15 -0.65 15.33
N ARG A 788 7.95 -1.14 15.68
CA ARG A 788 7.60 -1.44 17.08
C ARG A 788 6.65 -2.62 17.22
N ARG A 789 6.61 -3.18 18.44
CA ARG A 789 5.57 -4.13 18.89
C ARG A 789 4.19 -3.46 18.97
N GLY A 790 3.15 -4.28 19.09
CA GLY A 790 1.78 -3.80 19.28
C GLY A 790 1.18 -3.17 18.03
N ALA A 791 1.63 -3.61 16.85
CA ALA A 791 1.07 -3.22 15.55
C ALA A 791 0.47 -4.42 14.79
N MET A 792 -0.04 -5.42 15.54
CA MET A 792 -0.56 -6.68 15.00
C MET A 792 0.42 -7.39 14.05
N ASN A 793 1.67 -7.46 14.49
CA ASN A 793 2.83 -7.86 13.69
C ASN A 793 3.66 -8.95 14.35
N ASP A 794 3.09 -9.71 15.29
CA ASP A 794 3.78 -10.77 16.04
C ASP A 794 4.25 -11.93 15.11
N HIS A 795 3.65 -12.07 13.94
CA HIS A 795 4.09 -13.02 12.90
C HIS A 795 5.38 -12.57 12.18
N ILE A 796 5.79 -11.31 12.33
CA ILE A 796 7.03 -10.78 11.76
C ILE A 796 8.15 -10.88 12.80
N PRO A 797 9.27 -11.56 12.49
CA PRO A 797 10.38 -11.67 13.42
C PRO A 797 10.84 -10.28 13.90
N ARG A 798 10.95 -10.14 15.21
CA ARG A 798 11.34 -8.89 15.89
C ARG A 798 10.42 -7.69 15.60
N HIS A 799 9.20 -7.92 15.11
CA HIS A 799 8.22 -6.87 14.80
C HIS A 799 8.78 -5.82 13.83
N ARG A 800 9.63 -6.26 12.89
CA ARG A 800 10.37 -5.41 11.93
C ARG A 800 9.51 -4.82 10.80
N ALA A 801 8.20 -4.74 10.95
CA ALA A 801 7.27 -4.07 10.05
C ALA A 801 5.95 -3.81 10.79
N PRO A 802 5.18 -2.75 10.46
CA PRO A 802 5.46 -1.73 9.44
C PRO A 802 6.57 -0.76 9.84
N LEU A 803 6.99 0.11 8.93
CA LEU A 803 7.85 1.25 9.22
C LEU A 803 6.98 2.46 9.57
N PHE A 804 7.19 3.00 10.77
CA PHE A 804 6.53 4.19 11.30
C PHE A 804 7.45 5.41 11.18
N ILE A 805 6.85 6.61 11.12
CA ILE A 805 7.49 7.90 11.36
C ILE A 805 6.69 8.67 12.40
N ALA A 806 7.36 9.35 13.31
CA ALA A 806 6.72 10.23 14.29
C ALA A 806 7.64 11.39 14.67
N GLU A 807 7.06 12.53 15.04
CA GLU A 807 7.76 13.69 15.56
C GLU A 807 8.32 13.38 16.96
N VAL A 808 9.50 13.91 17.26
CA VAL A 808 10.19 13.75 18.54
C VAL A 808 10.15 15.07 19.32
N ASN A 809 9.67 15.01 20.55
CA ASN A 809 9.80 16.11 21.49
C ASN A 809 11.27 16.22 21.93
N ARG A 810 11.99 17.19 21.37
CA ARG A 810 13.43 17.41 21.61
C ARG A 810 13.79 17.77 23.05
N VAL A 811 12.84 18.33 23.80
CA VAL A 811 13.05 18.69 25.22
C VAL A 811 12.92 17.46 26.11
N ALA A 812 11.86 16.67 25.92
CA ALA A 812 11.59 15.47 26.71
C ALA A 812 12.36 14.23 26.24
N LEU A 813 12.85 14.23 24.99
CA LEU A 813 13.45 13.09 24.28
C LEU A 813 12.49 11.87 24.21
N CYS A 814 11.26 12.12 23.81
CA CYS A 814 10.24 11.10 23.59
C CYS A 814 9.54 11.27 22.23
N VAL A 815 8.94 10.20 21.73
CA VAL A 815 8.16 10.18 20.49
C VAL A 815 6.75 10.69 20.76
N MET A 816 6.24 11.60 19.93
CA MET A 816 4.90 12.16 20.06
C MET A 816 3.87 11.20 19.46
N ARG A 817 3.13 10.46 20.29
CA ARG A 817 2.25 9.36 19.85
C ARG A 817 1.23 9.80 18.81
N GLN A 818 0.65 10.98 18.98
CA GLN A 818 -0.39 11.51 18.08
C GLN A 818 0.11 11.81 16.65
N THR A 819 1.43 11.90 16.45
CA THR A 819 2.03 12.20 15.14
C THR A 819 2.45 10.95 14.36
N GLU A 820 2.40 9.77 15.00
CA GLU A 820 2.83 8.50 14.42
C GLU A 820 2.03 8.15 13.17
N GLN A 821 2.74 7.93 12.06
CA GLN A 821 2.17 7.53 10.78
C GLN A 821 2.96 6.38 10.18
N VAL A 822 2.30 5.52 9.42
CA VAL A 822 2.97 4.45 8.68
C VAL A 822 3.55 5.01 7.39
N VAL A 823 4.86 4.84 7.21
CA VAL A 823 5.57 5.17 5.97
C VAL A 823 5.45 4.03 4.98
N LEU A 824 5.75 2.80 5.41
CA LEU A 824 5.64 1.58 4.61
C LEU A 824 4.92 0.49 5.40
N PRO A 825 3.82 -0.10 4.87
CA PRO A 825 2.97 -1.02 5.60
C PRO A 825 3.60 -2.41 5.70
N GLU A 826 3.06 -3.23 6.60
CA GLU A 826 3.43 -4.63 6.72
C GLU A 826 2.88 -5.43 5.51
N ARG A 827 3.73 -6.26 4.91
CA ARG A 827 3.44 -6.96 3.65
C ARG A 827 3.81 -8.45 3.69
N GLY A 828 4.05 -9.01 4.87
CA GLY A 828 4.64 -10.35 5.06
C GLY A 828 6.17 -10.33 4.95
N ALA A 829 6.80 -9.19 5.17
CA ALA A 829 8.24 -9.01 5.08
C ALA A 829 8.78 -8.23 6.29
N MET A 830 10.00 -8.55 6.71
CA MET A 830 10.79 -7.69 7.59
C MET A 830 11.29 -6.49 6.78
N LEU A 831 11.13 -5.29 7.35
CA LEU A 831 11.53 -4.00 6.79
C LEU A 831 12.56 -3.26 7.67
N GLY A 832 13.10 -3.91 8.69
CA GLY A 832 13.96 -3.28 9.71
C GLY A 832 15.39 -2.93 9.29
N ASN A 833 15.77 -3.12 8.02
CA ASN A 833 17.09 -2.75 7.47
C ASN A 833 16.91 -1.73 6.35
N PHE A 834 16.37 -0.57 6.72
CA PHE A 834 15.95 0.50 5.83
C PHE A 834 16.98 1.65 5.81
N GLY A 835 16.85 2.54 4.84
CA GLY A 835 17.53 3.83 4.79
C GLY A 835 16.54 4.97 4.99
N ALA A 836 17.02 6.10 5.50
CA ALA A 836 16.27 7.36 5.50
C ALA A 836 17.22 8.52 5.15
N ALA A 837 16.80 9.39 4.24
CA ALA A 837 17.59 10.54 3.84
C ALA A 837 16.70 11.72 3.43
N SER A 838 17.16 12.94 3.73
CA SER A 838 16.62 14.15 3.12
C SER A 838 17.10 14.25 1.68
N ILE A 839 16.19 14.55 0.75
CA ILE A 839 16.50 14.59 -0.69
C ILE A 839 16.63 16.03 -1.18
N ASN A 840 15.68 16.87 -0.77
CA ASN A 840 15.71 18.32 -0.97
C ASN A 840 14.92 19.00 0.17
N ALA A 841 14.59 20.29 0.00
CA ALA A 841 13.85 21.04 1.01
C ALA A 841 12.38 20.61 1.15
N GLU A 842 11.81 19.98 0.11
CA GLU A 842 10.38 19.65 0.00
C GLU A 842 10.10 18.18 0.34
N GLU A 843 11.07 17.28 0.18
CA GLU A 843 10.86 15.85 0.43
C GLU A 843 12.07 15.10 1.02
N SER A 844 11.73 14.07 1.78
CA SER A 844 12.63 13.07 2.36
C SER A 844 12.15 11.66 2.01
N TRP A 845 13.07 10.72 1.89
CA TRP A 845 12.79 9.35 1.44
C TRP A 845 13.16 8.32 2.50
N VAL A 846 12.31 7.31 2.66
CA VAL A 846 12.56 6.08 3.43
C VAL A 846 12.58 4.90 2.45
N THR A 847 13.66 4.13 2.41
CA THR A 847 13.84 3.04 1.43
C THR A 847 14.10 1.71 2.10
N VAL A 848 13.57 0.63 1.56
CA VAL A 848 13.81 -0.72 2.10
C VAL A 848 13.65 -1.79 1.04
N GLY A 849 14.50 -2.83 1.10
CA GLY A 849 14.32 -4.05 0.32
C GLY A 849 13.49 -5.03 1.13
N GLU A 850 12.45 -5.61 0.52
CA GLU A 850 11.61 -6.57 1.22
C GLU A 850 12.41 -7.83 1.59
N TYR A 851 12.33 -8.24 2.86
CA TYR A 851 12.75 -9.57 3.30
C TYR A 851 11.52 -10.40 3.67
N PRO A 852 10.91 -11.14 2.71
CA PRO A 852 9.72 -11.92 2.99
C PRO A 852 9.98 -12.97 4.07
N TRP A 853 8.98 -13.24 4.92
CA TRP A 853 9.09 -14.22 5.99
C TRP A 853 7.88 -15.19 6.01
N PRO A 854 8.09 -16.51 5.87
CA PRO A 854 9.37 -17.18 5.61
C PRO A 854 9.95 -16.82 4.24
N LEU A 855 11.25 -17.10 4.06
CA LEU A 855 11.91 -16.86 2.77
C LEU A 855 11.25 -17.69 1.66
N PRO A 856 11.01 -17.11 0.47
CA PRO A 856 10.38 -17.83 -0.63
C PRO A 856 11.35 -18.86 -1.21
N ALA A 857 10.85 -20.07 -1.44
CA ALA A 857 11.61 -21.15 -2.10
C ALA A 857 11.52 -21.08 -3.64
N GLU A 858 10.58 -20.30 -4.17
CA GLU A 858 10.27 -20.16 -5.59
C GLU A 858 9.98 -18.69 -5.89
N THR A 859 9.78 -18.35 -7.17
CA THR A 859 9.37 -17.00 -7.62
C THR A 859 7.88 -16.72 -7.39
N LYS A 860 7.35 -17.18 -6.25
CA LYS A 860 5.97 -16.98 -5.82
C LYS A 860 5.92 -15.87 -4.75
N PRO A 861 5.14 -14.80 -4.96
CA PRO A 861 5.06 -13.72 -3.99
C PRO A 861 4.33 -14.17 -2.72
N HIS A 862 4.59 -13.48 -1.61
CA HIS A 862 3.93 -13.72 -0.34
C HIS A 862 2.49 -13.17 -0.40
N PRO A 863 1.46 -13.94 0.03
CA PRO A 863 0.07 -13.53 -0.12
C PRO A 863 -0.28 -12.20 0.59
N LYS A 864 0.45 -11.85 1.67
CA LYS A 864 0.31 -10.57 2.37
C LYS A 864 0.79 -9.34 1.59
N GLY A 865 1.62 -9.53 0.56
CA GLY A 865 2.04 -8.44 -0.33
C GLY A 865 3.47 -8.48 -0.82
N ALA A 866 4.39 -9.06 -0.05
CA ALA A 866 5.81 -9.02 -0.38
C ALA A 866 6.09 -9.77 -1.68
N ASP A 867 6.78 -9.11 -2.59
CA ASP A 867 7.04 -9.58 -3.94
C ASP A 867 8.48 -9.27 -4.40
N GLY A 868 9.41 -9.09 -3.46
CA GLY A 868 10.82 -8.83 -3.76
C GLY A 868 11.06 -7.39 -4.22
N SER A 869 10.18 -6.47 -3.82
CA SER A 869 10.28 -5.07 -4.18
C SER A 869 11.35 -4.33 -3.35
N ILE A 870 11.95 -3.32 -3.98
CA ILE A 870 12.58 -2.19 -3.30
C ILE A 870 11.51 -1.11 -3.18
N LEU A 871 11.13 -0.83 -1.94
CA LEU A 871 10.08 0.12 -1.58
C LEU A 871 10.68 1.49 -1.27
N LEU A 872 9.97 2.54 -1.66
CA LEU A 872 10.24 3.93 -1.35
C LEU A 872 9.00 4.54 -0.68
N GLY A 873 9.15 5.02 0.55
CA GLY A 873 8.21 5.92 1.20
C GLY A 873 8.68 7.35 1.03
N ARG A 874 8.02 8.10 0.14
CA ARG A 874 8.30 9.51 -0.14
C ARG A 874 7.46 10.38 0.80
N ILE A 875 8.13 11.18 1.62
CA ILE A 875 7.50 12.11 2.56
C ILE A 875 7.65 13.51 1.97
N ARG A 876 6.53 14.15 1.64
CA ARG A 876 6.46 15.58 1.26
C ARG A 876 6.03 16.41 2.47
N TRP A 877 6.80 17.47 2.75
CA TRP A 877 6.69 18.27 3.97
C TRP A 877 5.58 19.34 3.93
#